data_AF-A0A936HVV6-F1
#
_entry.id   AF-A0A936HVV6-F1
#
_cell.length_a   1.000
_cell.length_b   1.000
_cell.length_c   1.000
_cell.angle_alpha   90.00
_cell.angle_beta   90.00
_cell.angle_gamma   90.00
#
_symmetry.space_group_name_H-M   'P 1'
#
loop_
_entity.id
_entity.type
_entity.pdbx_description
1 polymer ?
#
loop_
_entity_poly.entity_id
_entity_poly.type
_entity_poly.pdbx_seq_one_letter_code
_entity_poly.pdbx_strand_id
1 'polypeptide(L)'
;MSNPYPHLLAPLDLGFTTLKNRVLMGSMHTGLEDIGNSHDRMAAFYAARAKGGVGLIVTGGFAPNQDSIVMQGASILDNETEALKHRVITDAVHAHGGKICVQILHTGRYAYTKRPVAPSALKAPINPSTPHALTEEEIQQTIADYAQCAAMCQFANYDGVEIMGSEGYLINEFLVPQTNHREDRWGGSLENRMRFGLEVIRAVRARVGAHFIIIFRLSMLDLVEGGSTWDEVVTMAREVEKAGATIINTGVGWHEARIPTIYTAVPRAAYTWVTARMKGEVTIPLITTNRINDPQVAEDVIARGDADMVSMARPFLADAEFVNKAAAGRADAINTCIACNQACLDHIFSRQLCSCLVNPFACHELDVEVLPTDAPKKVAVVGAGPAGLAAATQLAERGHQVTLFDSASEIGGQFNLARRIPGKEEFGETLRYFGTRLKELRVDVQLNRRVTSADFSGYDHVVVATGIVPRTPAIPGIEHAKVTSYIDLLEGRKQAGKKVAVIGAGGIGFDVAEFLTHAGDHGDPISAYRKEWGIDPNYSDKRGGLTAPQMAPSPREVWLLQRKATKLGDGLAKTTGWARRLLLQKRGVHMQGGVEYLKIDDAGLHIAIDGKPQVLAVDTIVICAGQEPRRDLVAGLEAVGIEYTLVGGADVATELDAKRAIWQATEFAVEY
;
A
#
# COMPACT_ATOMS: atom_id res chain seq x y z
N MET A 1 31.68 -14.59 5.63
CA MET A 1 30.36 -14.90 6.21
C MET A 1 29.45 -15.30 5.06
N SER A 2 28.66 -16.37 5.20
CA SER A 2 27.67 -16.74 4.18
C SER A 2 26.61 -15.65 4.08
N ASN A 3 26.25 -15.26 2.85
CA ASN A 3 25.18 -14.30 2.60
C ASN A 3 23.86 -14.86 3.17
N PRO A 4 23.08 -14.09 3.98
CA PRO A 4 21.83 -14.57 4.58
C PRO A 4 20.72 -14.86 3.56
N TYR A 5 20.80 -14.30 2.34
CA TYR A 5 19.76 -14.44 1.31
C TYR A 5 20.36 -14.91 -0.03
N PRO A 6 20.92 -16.13 -0.09
CA PRO A 6 21.63 -16.63 -1.26
C PRO A 6 20.74 -16.76 -2.51
N HIS A 7 19.45 -17.05 -2.37
CA HIS A 7 18.54 -17.21 -3.51
C HIS A 7 18.06 -15.85 -4.04
N LEU A 8 17.66 -14.95 -3.14
CA LEU A 8 17.21 -13.60 -3.45
C LEU A 8 18.29 -12.79 -4.18
N LEU A 9 19.54 -12.95 -3.74
CA LEU A 9 20.69 -12.21 -4.25
C LEU A 9 21.43 -12.92 -5.38
N ALA A 10 20.96 -14.10 -5.81
CA ALA A 10 21.55 -14.79 -6.95
C ALA A 10 21.25 -14.05 -8.27
N PRO A 11 22.23 -13.93 -9.18
CA PRO A 11 21.98 -13.34 -10.50
C PRO A 11 20.98 -14.20 -11.31
N LEU A 12 20.37 -13.58 -12.32
CA LEU A 12 19.51 -14.24 -13.30
C LEU A 12 19.99 -13.91 -14.71
N ASP A 13 20.36 -14.94 -15.47
CA ASP A 13 20.72 -14.81 -16.88
C ASP A 13 19.47 -14.83 -17.76
N LEU A 14 19.32 -13.83 -18.63
CA LEU A 14 18.25 -13.72 -19.63
C LEU A 14 18.76 -14.06 -21.05
N GLY A 15 19.97 -14.64 -21.15
CA GLY A 15 20.63 -15.05 -22.39
C GLY A 15 21.40 -13.94 -23.08
N PHE A 16 20.80 -12.75 -23.24
CA PHE A 16 21.45 -11.58 -23.85
C PHE A 16 21.89 -10.51 -22.83
N THR A 17 21.45 -10.64 -21.58
CA THR A 17 21.81 -9.76 -20.46
C THR A 17 21.61 -10.51 -19.15
N THR A 18 22.25 -10.05 -18.08
CA THR A 18 22.10 -10.62 -16.73
C THR A 18 21.52 -9.58 -15.77
N LEU A 19 20.59 -10.00 -14.92
CA LEU A 19 20.12 -9.23 -13.76
C LEU A 19 20.98 -9.58 -12.56
N LYS A 20 21.41 -8.56 -11.79
CA LYS A 20 22.33 -8.76 -10.66
C LYS A 20 21.76 -9.54 -9.48
N ASN A 21 20.42 -9.60 -9.35
CA ASN A 21 19.72 -10.38 -8.34
C ASN A 21 18.26 -10.66 -8.77
N ARG A 22 17.51 -11.40 -7.95
CA ARG A 22 16.13 -11.84 -8.21
C ARG A 22 15.06 -10.83 -7.77
N VAL A 23 15.43 -9.57 -7.58
CA VAL A 23 14.53 -8.52 -7.09
C VAL A 23 14.14 -7.56 -8.20
N LEU A 24 12.83 -7.46 -8.44
CA LEU A 24 12.23 -6.47 -9.31
C LEU A 24 11.53 -5.39 -8.46
N MET A 25 11.81 -4.11 -8.74
CA MET A 25 10.97 -3.01 -8.27
C MET A 25 9.73 -2.93 -9.17
N GLY A 26 8.59 -3.31 -8.60
CA GLY A 26 7.32 -3.39 -9.33
C GLY A 26 6.84 -2.02 -9.78
N SER A 27 6.16 -1.98 -10.93
CA SER A 27 5.55 -0.76 -11.48
C SER A 27 4.70 -0.04 -10.42
N MET A 28 4.92 1.26 -10.31
CA MET A 28 4.16 2.19 -9.48
C MET A 28 4.00 3.50 -10.22
N HIS A 29 2.77 3.87 -10.55
CA HIS A 29 2.48 5.23 -10.94
C HIS A 29 2.57 6.12 -9.68
N THR A 30 3.55 7.01 -9.67
CA THR A 30 3.90 7.82 -8.49
C THR A 30 3.29 9.22 -8.53
N GLY A 31 2.75 9.63 -9.68
CA GLY A 31 2.36 11.01 -9.95
C GLY A 31 3.55 11.89 -10.33
N LEU A 32 4.80 11.41 -10.17
CA LEU A 32 5.98 12.10 -10.70
C LEU A 32 5.92 12.22 -12.21
N GLU A 33 5.28 11.25 -12.87
CA GLU A 33 5.13 11.18 -14.31
C GLU A 33 4.35 12.39 -14.87
N ASP A 34 3.51 13.05 -14.05
CA ASP A 34 2.53 14.04 -14.51
C ASP A 34 2.75 15.46 -13.93
N ILE A 35 3.93 15.74 -13.37
CA ILE A 35 4.27 17.06 -12.76
C ILE A 35 5.41 17.79 -13.49
N GLY A 36 5.61 19.07 -13.16
CA GLY A 36 6.78 19.83 -13.61
C GLY A 36 8.10 19.25 -13.09
N ASN A 37 9.17 19.33 -13.89
CA ASN A 37 10.47 18.69 -13.63
C ASN A 37 10.36 17.17 -13.36
N SER A 38 9.37 16.50 -13.95
CA SER A 38 9.06 15.08 -13.76
C SER A 38 10.28 14.17 -13.93
N HIS A 39 11.04 14.38 -15.01
CA HIS A 39 12.16 13.52 -15.40
C HIS A 39 13.31 13.54 -14.41
N ASP A 40 13.70 14.71 -13.89
CA ASP A 40 14.77 14.82 -12.90
C ASP A 40 14.37 14.17 -11.56
N ARG A 41 13.11 14.35 -11.14
CA ARG A 41 12.57 13.71 -9.94
C ARG A 41 12.49 12.20 -10.08
N MET A 42 12.02 11.70 -11.23
CA MET A 42 12.03 10.27 -11.54
C MET A 42 13.46 9.72 -11.57
N ALA A 43 14.41 10.47 -12.14
CA ALA A 43 15.82 10.10 -12.16
C ALA A 43 16.36 9.94 -10.74
N ALA A 44 16.15 10.91 -9.85
CA ALA A 44 16.55 10.82 -8.45
C ALA A 44 15.88 9.66 -7.71
N PHE A 45 14.57 9.50 -7.89
CA PHE A 45 13.77 8.44 -7.27
C PHE A 45 14.28 7.05 -7.65
N TYR A 46 14.44 6.78 -8.96
CA TYR A 46 14.88 5.47 -9.44
C TYR A 46 16.38 5.23 -9.24
N ALA A 47 17.23 6.27 -9.34
CA ALA A 47 18.66 6.16 -9.05
C ALA A 47 18.91 5.74 -7.60
N ALA A 48 18.14 6.26 -6.64
CA ALA A 48 18.24 5.86 -5.24
C ALA A 48 17.98 4.35 -5.05
N ARG A 49 17.04 3.75 -5.81
CA ARG A 49 16.73 2.32 -5.73
C ARG A 49 17.74 1.47 -6.50
N ALA A 50 18.24 1.97 -7.63
CA ALA A 50 19.33 1.32 -8.36
C ALA A 50 20.60 1.22 -7.50
N LYS A 51 20.97 2.34 -6.83
CA LYS A 51 22.03 2.42 -5.83
C LYS A 51 21.78 1.51 -4.63
N GLY A 52 20.52 1.45 -4.17
CA GLY A 52 20.04 0.57 -3.11
C GLY A 52 20.04 -0.93 -3.43
N GLY A 53 20.46 -1.31 -4.64
CA GLY A 53 20.76 -2.69 -5.01
C GLY A 53 19.68 -3.40 -5.84
N VAL A 54 18.63 -2.71 -6.31
CA VAL A 54 17.55 -3.35 -7.10
C VAL A 54 18.06 -3.94 -8.41
N GLY A 55 17.67 -5.19 -8.71
CA GLY A 55 18.10 -5.93 -9.90
C GLY A 55 17.48 -5.44 -11.21
N LEU A 56 16.17 -5.17 -11.20
CA LEU A 56 15.44 -4.59 -12.34
C LEU A 56 14.34 -3.66 -11.83
N ILE A 57 14.20 -2.49 -12.43
CA ILE A 57 13.16 -1.49 -12.08
C ILE A 57 12.12 -1.45 -13.19
N VAL A 58 10.85 -1.33 -12.83
CA VAL A 58 9.78 -0.98 -13.77
C VAL A 58 9.18 0.37 -13.35
N THR A 59 9.08 1.30 -14.30
CA THR A 59 8.46 2.62 -14.04
C THR A 59 6.97 2.50 -13.71
N GLY A 60 6.34 3.62 -13.35
CA GLY A 60 4.88 3.75 -13.51
C GLY A 60 4.43 3.55 -14.95
N GLY A 61 3.13 3.36 -15.14
CA GLY A 61 2.54 3.15 -16.47
C GLY A 61 2.56 4.41 -17.33
N PHE A 62 3.17 4.32 -18.51
CA PHE A 62 3.11 5.34 -19.55
C PHE A 62 2.14 4.92 -20.65
N ALA A 63 1.36 5.88 -21.15
CA ALA A 63 0.40 5.64 -22.20
C ALA A 63 1.10 5.54 -23.58
N PRO A 64 0.78 4.53 -24.42
CA PRO A 64 1.28 4.49 -25.80
C PRO A 64 0.56 5.47 -26.73
N ASN A 65 -0.66 5.91 -26.40
CA ASN A 65 -1.43 6.87 -27.20
C ASN A 65 -2.44 7.66 -26.37
N GLN A 66 -3.17 8.57 -27.01
CA GLN A 66 -4.12 9.46 -26.37
C GLN A 66 -5.34 8.77 -25.74
N ASP A 67 -5.77 7.62 -26.28
CA ASP A 67 -6.89 6.84 -25.74
C ASP A 67 -6.47 5.96 -24.54
N SER A 68 -5.15 5.82 -24.33
CA SER A 68 -4.55 4.99 -23.30
C SER A 68 -4.47 5.63 -21.92
N ILE A 69 -4.59 6.96 -21.85
CA ILE A 69 -4.32 7.74 -20.64
C ILE A 69 -5.29 7.42 -19.50
N VAL A 70 -4.77 7.43 -18.27
CA VAL A 70 -5.59 7.29 -17.06
C VAL A 70 -6.52 8.49 -16.87
N MET A 71 -6.05 9.70 -17.16
CA MET A 71 -6.81 10.94 -17.10
C MET A 71 -6.13 12.02 -17.95
N GLN A 72 -6.87 13.10 -18.25
CA GLN A 72 -6.35 14.22 -19.03
C GLN A 72 -5.05 14.77 -18.42
N GLY A 73 -4.01 14.88 -19.24
CA GLY A 73 -2.68 15.36 -18.84
C GLY A 73 -1.70 14.27 -18.44
N ALA A 74 -2.11 13.00 -18.41
CA ALA A 74 -1.18 11.90 -18.14
C ALA A 74 -0.15 11.73 -19.27
N SER A 75 1.05 11.30 -18.90
CA SER A 75 2.18 11.17 -19.81
C SER A 75 2.00 10.11 -20.91
N ILE A 76 2.36 10.50 -22.14
CA ILE A 76 2.39 9.65 -23.35
C ILE A 76 3.83 9.62 -23.87
N LEU A 77 4.30 8.44 -24.25
CA LEU A 77 5.66 8.24 -24.79
C LEU A 77 5.59 7.66 -26.20
N ASP A 78 5.43 8.52 -27.21
CA ASP A 78 5.16 8.11 -28.61
C ASP A 78 6.12 8.73 -29.65
N ASN A 79 6.94 9.71 -29.25
CA ASN A 79 7.84 10.43 -30.14
C ASN A 79 9.23 10.70 -29.52
N GLU A 80 10.20 11.04 -30.38
CA GLU A 80 11.60 11.24 -29.97
C GLU A 80 11.79 12.43 -29.01
N THR A 81 10.97 13.49 -29.13
CA THR A 81 11.10 14.67 -28.27
C THR A 81 10.76 14.33 -26.82
N GLU A 82 9.70 13.56 -26.60
CA GLU A 82 9.39 13.04 -25.28
C GLU A 82 10.44 12.01 -24.83
N ALA A 83 10.84 11.08 -25.71
CA ALA A 83 11.84 10.06 -25.39
C ALA A 83 13.20 10.64 -24.94
N LEU A 84 13.65 11.75 -25.53
CA LEU A 84 14.89 12.41 -25.12
C LEU A 84 14.85 12.88 -23.66
N LYS A 85 13.68 13.30 -23.15
CA LYS A 85 13.53 13.74 -21.76
C LYS A 85 13.71 12.59 -20.77
N HIS A 86 13.44 11.36 -21.19
CA HIS A 86 13.61 10.17 -20.35
C HIS A 86 15.07 9.74 -20.17
N ARG A 87 16.01 10.22 -21.00
CA ARG A 87 17.43 9.80 -20.91
C ARG A 87 18.06 10.11 -19.56
N VAL A 88 17.68 11.22 -18.92
CA VAL A 88 18.18 11.55 -17.57
C VAL A 88 17.83 10.45 -16.55
N ILE A 89 16.70 9.76 -16.73
CA ILE A 89 16.25 8.68 -15.86
C ILE A 89 17.10 7.43 -16.08
N THR A 90 17.27 7.03 -17.35
CA THR A 90 18.04 5.83 -17.70
C THR A 90 19.51 5.99 -17.36
N ASP A 91 20.10 7.15 -17.68
CA ASP A 91 21.47 7.51 -17.33
C ASP A 91 21.72 7.44 -15.82
N ALA A 92 20.80 8.00 -15.00
CA ALA A 92 20.93 8.00 -13.55
C ALA A 92 20.83 6.58 -12.94
N VAL A 93 19.99 5.71 -13.50
CA VAL A 93 19.89 4.30 -13.08
C VAL A 93 21.13 3.51 -13.50
N HIS A 94 21.58 3.69 -14.74
CA HIS A 94 22.74 2.99 -15.31
C HIS A 94 24.05 3.40 -14.62
N ALA A 95 24.18 4.65 -14.15
CA ALA A 95 25.31 5.11 -13.36
C ALA A 95 25.53 4.28 -12.07
N HIS A 96 24.48 3.61 -11.56
CA HIS A 96 24.56 2.71 -10.41
C HIS A 96 24.50 1.21 -10.81
N GLY A 97 24.70 0.90 -12.08
CA GLY A 97 24.63 -0.46 -12.62
C GLY A 97 23.24 -1.10 -12.44
N GLY A 98 22.19 -0.28 -12.34
CA GLY A 98 20.80 -0.74 -12.36
C GLY A 98 20.31 -0.99 -13.78
N LYS A 99 19.14 -1.62 -13.89
CA LYS A 99 18.39 -1.77 -15.14
C LYS A 99 16.98 -1.25 -14.95
N ILE A 100 16.40 -0.65 -15.98
CA ILE A 100 15.06 -0.09 -15.91
C ILE A 100 14.25 -0.33 -17.19
N CYS A 101 12.99 -0.71 -17.00
CA CYS A 101 11.99 -0.88 -18.04
C CYS A 101 10.86 0.15 -17.88
N VAL A 102 10.27 0.58 -18.99
CA VAL A 102 9.01 1.35 -18.95
C VAL A 102 7.83 0.40 -18.92
N GLN A 103 6.85 0.61 -18.03
CA GLN A 103 5.56 -0.07 -18.18
C GLN A 103 4.72 0.65 -19.23
N ILE A 104 4.36 -0.03 -20.32
CA ILE A 104 3.39 0.46 -21.30
C ILE A 104 2.00 0.05 -20.84
N LEU A 105 1.15 1.03 -20.56
CA LEU A 105 -0.18 0.84 -19.98
C LEU A 105 -1.24 1.57 -20.81
N HIS A 106 -2.25 0.81 -21.25
CA HIS A 106 -3.51 1.35 -21.75
C HIS A 106 -4.63 1.04 -20.77
N THR A 107 -5.23 2.06 -20.17
CA THR A 107 -6.18 1.85 -19.06
C THR A 107 -7.59 1.39 -19.48
N GLY A 108 -7.82 1.12 -20.77
CA GLY A 108 -9.11 0.70 -21.33
C GLY A 108 -10.32 1.42 -20.74
N ARG A 109 -11.31 0.63 -20.31
CA ARG A 109 -12.56 1.15 -19.71
C ARG A 109 -12.37 1.83 -18.34
N TYR A 110 -11.17 1.76 -17.75
CA TYR A 110 -10.82 2.47 -16.51
C TYR A 110 -10.27 3.88 -16.72
N ALA A 111 -10.05 4.31 -17.96
CA ALA A 111 -9.66 5.71 -18.21
C ALA A 111 -10.75 6.67 -17.68
N TYR A 112 -10.37 7.62 -16.83
CA TYR A 112 -11.22 8.70 -16.32
C TYR A 112 -11.35 9.83 -17.35
N THR A 113 -11.73 9.47 -18.58
CA THR A 113 -11.98 10.38 -19.70
C THR A 113 -13.46 10.38 -20.07
N LYS A 114 -13.89 11.31 -20.94
CA LYS A 114 -15.29 11.39 -21.38
C LYS A 114 -15.73 10.22 -22.25
N ARG A 115 -14.79 9.61 -22.97
CA ARG A 115 -15.05 8.52 -23.92
C ARG A 115 -13.88 7.53 -23.86
N PRO A 116 -13.76 6.73 -22.78
CA PRO A 116 -12.75 5.67 -22.72
C PRO A 116 -12.98 4.67 -23.85
N VAL A 117 -12.01 3.83 -24.16
CA VAL A 117 -12.13 2.79 -25.19
C VAL A 117 -12.01 1.40 -24.56
N ALA A 118 -12.66 0.40 -25.17
CA ALA A 118 -12.69 -0.97 -24.66
C ALA A 118 -12.99 -1.96 -25.81
N PRO A 119 -12.89 -3.29 -25.58
CA PRO A 119 -13.29 -4.29 -26.58
C PRO A 119 -14.79 -4.23 -26.90
N SER A 120 -15.61 -3.83 -25.91
CA SER A 120 -17.07 -3.74 -26.01
C SER A 120 -17.56 -2.54 -25.19
N ALA A 121 -18.73 -1.99 -25.53
CA ALA A 121 -19.32 -0.80 -24.88
C ALA A 121 -19.92 -1.13 -23.49
N LEU A 122 -19.12 -1.70 -22.60
CA LEU A 122 -19.51 -2.17 -21.28
C LEU A 122 -18.92 -1.26 -20.19
N LYS A 123 -19.80 -0.48 -19.55
CA LYS A 123 -19.43 0.43 -18.46
C LYS A 123 -18.88 -0.34 -17.25
N ALA A 124 -17.73 0.09 -16.73
CA ALA A 124 -17.19 -0.45 -15.49
C ALA A 124 -17.99 0.03 -14.26
N PRO A 125 -18.22 -0.82 -13.24
CA PRO A 125 -18.81 -0.44 -11.95
C PRO A 125 -18.12 0.72 -11.21
N ILE A 126 -16.84 0.97 -11.51
CA ILE A 126 -16.01 1.98 -10.85
C ILE A 126 -15.77 3.24 -11.71
N ASN A 127 -16.29 3.27 -12.94
CA ASN A 127 -16.13 4.39 -13.86
C ASN A 127 -17.51 4.94 -14.27
N PRO A 128 -17.77 6.25 -14.16
CA PRO A 128 -19.05 6.82 -14.60
C PRO A 128 -19.25 6.79 -16.12
N SER A 129 -18.18 6.70 -16.92
CA SER A 129 -18.24 6.76 -18.39
C SER A 129 -18.50 5.40 -19.03
N THR A 130 -19.31 5.35 -20.09
CA THR A 130 -19.44 4.17 -20.95
C THR A 130 -18.34 4.22 -22.03
N PRO A 131 -17.58 3.13 -22.24
CA PRO A 131 -16.53 3.14 -23.25
C PRO A 131 -17.08 3.03 -24.68
N HIS A 132 -16.32 3.57 -25.62
CA HIS A 132 -16.43 3.29 -27.05
C HIS A 132 -15.85 1.89 -27.35
N ALA A 133 -16.56 1.11 -28.14
CA ALA A 133 -16.08 -0.20 -28.59
C ALA A 133 -15.13 -0.01 -29.77
N LEU A 134 -13.88 -0.44 -29.62
CA LEU A 134 -12.85 -0.23 -30.63
C LEU A 134 -13.21 -0.87 -31.98
N THR A 135 -12.95 -0.19 -33.10
CA THR A 135 -13.03 -0.78 -34.44
C THR A 135 -11.78 -1.61 -34.76
N GLU A 136 -11.80 -2.38 -35.85
CA GLU A 136 -10.62 -3.11 -36.32
C GLU A 136 -9.43 -2.16 -36.57
N GLU A 137 -9.68 -1.02 -37.21
CA GLU A 137 -8.65 -0.02 -37.51
C GLU A 137 -8.07 0.60 -36.24
N GLU A 138 -8.93 0.90 -35.25
CA GLU A 138 -8.49 1.43 -33.96
C GLU A 138 -7.67 0.40 -33.17
N ILE A 139 -8.03 -0.90 -33.25
CA ILE A 139 -7.24 -1.99 -32.66
C ILE A 139 -5.86 -2.09 -33.33
N GLN A 140 -5.80 -2.08 -34.67
CA GLN A 140 -4.53 -2.12 -35.40
C GLN A 140 -3.64 -0.92 -35.10
N GLN A 141 -4.24 0.29 -35.06
CA GLN A 141 -3.50 1.49 -34.71
C GLN A 141 -2.95 1.40 -33.28
N THR A 142 -3.77 0.94 -32.33
CA THR A 142 -3.32 0.73 -30.95
C THR A 142 -2.14 -0.24 -30.87
N ILE A 143 -2.16 -1.35 -31.62
CA ILE A 143 -1.04 -2.30 -31.69
C ILE A 143 0.23 -1.61 -32.22
N ALA A 144 0.10 -0.79 -33.27
CA ALA A 144 1.22 -0.01 -33.82
C ALA A 144 1.77 1.01 -32.81
N ASP A 145 0.89 1.66 -32.03
CA ASP A 145 1.26 2.63 -31.01
C ASP A 145 2.03 1.98 -29.85
N TYR A 146 1.67 0.76 -29.43
CA TYR A 146 2.46 -0.02 -28.46
C TYR A 146 3.89 -0.27 -28.98
N ALA A 147 4.02 -0.67 -30.24
CA ALA A 147 5.33 -0.93 -30.86
C ALA A 147 6.14 0.36 -30.98
N GLN A 148 5.51 1.47 -31.36
CA GLN A 148 6.15 2.78 -31.44
C GLN A 148 6.61 3.27 -30.05
N CYS A 149 5.77 3.14 -29.02
CA CYS A 149 6.13 3.46 -27.64
C CYS A 149 7.35 2.65 -27.17
N ALA A 150 7.38 1.34 -27.46
CA ALA A 150 8.55 0.51 -27.14
C ALA A 150 9.81 0.93 -27.91
N ALA A 151 9.68 1.36 -29.18
CA ALA A 151 10.80 1.92 -29.94
C ALA A 151 11.34 3.20 -29.30
N MET A 152 10.45 4.07 -28.78
CA MET A 152 10.84 5.28 -28.07
C MET A 152 11.51 4.98 -26.73
N CYS A 153 11.05 3.94 -26.02
CA CYS A 153 11.74 3.44 -24.82
C CYS A 153 13.17 2.98 -25.16
N GLN A 154 13.35 2.22 -26.25
CA GLN A 154 14.67 1.80 -26.70
C GLN A 154 15.54 3.00 -27.11
N PHE A 155 14.98 3.98 -27.81
CA PHE A 155 15.67 5.23 -28.18
C PHE A 155 16.10 6.08 -26.97
N ALA A 156 15.31 6.04 -25.89
CA ALA A 156 15.61 6.65 -24.60
C ALA A 156 16.57 5.81 -23.72
N ASN A 157 17.15 4.74 -24.26
CA ASN A 157 18.11 3.86 -23.58
C ASN A 157 17.52 3.09 -22.37
N TYR A 158 16.23 2.76 -22.38
CA TYR A 158 15.70 1.79 -21.42
C TYR A 158 16.23 0.37 -21.73
N ASP A 159 16.31 -0.50 -20.72
CA ASP A 159 16.72 -1.91 -20.90
C ASP A 159 15.59 -2.79 -21.46
N GLY A 160 14.35 -2.29 -21.40
CA GLY A 160 13.18 -3.04 -21.78
C GLY A 160 11.85 -2.30 -21.59
N VAL A 161 10.77 -3.05 -21.76
CA VAL A 161 9.39 -2.62 -21.45
C VAL A 161 8.64 -3.71 -20.69
N GLU A 162 7.69 -3.29 -19.86
CA GLU A 162 6.63 -4.16 -19.33
C GLU A 162 5.31 -3.86 -20.04
N ILE A 163 4.75 -4.84 -20.76
CA ILE A 163 3.42 -4.76 -21.35
C ILE A 163 2.41 -5.14 -20.27
N MET A 164 1.56 -4.19 -19.88
CA MET A 164 0.57 -4.39 -18.82
C MET A 164 -0.64 -5.16 -19.32
N GLY A 165 -0.63 -6.49 -19.12
CA GLY A 165 -1.65 -7.43 -19.57
C GLY A 165 -2.68 -7.84 -18.50
N SER A 166 -2.78 -7.10 -17.39
CA SER A 166 -3.53 -7.52 -16.22
C SER A 166 -4.37 -6.42 -15.56
N GLU A 167 -4.86 -6.67 -14.35
CA GLU A 167 -5.58 -5.76 -13.45
C GLU A 167 -6.86 -5.15 -14.02
N GLY A 168 -7.42 -5.78 -15.05
CA GLY A 168 -8.63 -5.34 -15.74
C GLY A 168 -8.43 -4.17 -16.69
N TYR A 169 -7.19 -3.89 -17.11
CA TYR A 169 -6.87 -2.92 -18.16
C TYR A 169 -7.04 -3.51 -19.56
N LEU A 170 -6.84 -2.71 -20.62
CA LEU A 170 -7.33 -3.01 -21.97
C LEU A 170 -6.98 -4.42 -22.48
N ILE A 171 -5.72 -4.85 -22.36
CA ILE A 171 -5.30 -6.19 -22.81
C ILE A 171 -6.05 -7.29 -22.03
N ASN A 172 -6.19 -7.12 -20.71
CA ASN A 172 -6.95 -8.04 -19.87
C ASN A 172 -8.45 -8.01 -20.21
N GLU A 173 -8.99 -6.83 -20.55
CA GLU A 173 -10.38 -6.66 -20.98
C GLU A 173 -10.68 -7.41 -22.28
N PHE A 174 -9.72 -7.44 -23.24
CA PHE A 174 -9.86 -8.26 -24.45
C PHE A 174 -9.84 -9.76 -24.11
N LEU A 175 -9.03 -10.18 -23.14
CA LEU A 175 -8.82 -11.59 -22.81
C LEU A 175 -10.05 -12.25 -22.17
N VAL A 176 -10.76 -11.54 -21.27
CA VAL A 176 -11.83 -12.14 -20.47
C VAL A 176 -13.22 -11.97 -21.12
N PRO A 177 -14.09 -13.00 -21.07
CA PRO A 177 -15.42 -12.92 -21.67
C PRO A 177 -16.36 -11.94 -20.95
N GLN A 178 -16.08 -11.59 -19.69
CA GLN A 178 -16.87 -10.61 -18.92
C GLN A 178 -16.86 -9.20 -19.55
N THR A 179 -15.86 -8.89 -20.37
CA THR A 179 -15.64 -7.55 -20.94
C THR A 179 -15.51 -7.53 -22.46
N ASN A 180 -15.35 -8.69 -23.09
CA ASN A 180 -15.24 -8.83 -24.53
C ASN A 180 -16.41 -9.64 -25.09
N HIS A 181 -17.42 -8.92 -25.59
CA HIS A 181 -18.62 -9.47 -26.23
C HIS A 181 -18.55 -9.34 -27.76
N ARG A 182 -17.35 -9.22 -28.34
CA ARG A 182 -17.19 -9.08 -29.78
C ARG A 182 -17.48 -10.41 -30.49
N GLU A 183 -18.03 -10.29 -31.70
CA GLU A 183 -18.32 -11.42 -32.60
C GLU A 183 -17.32 -11.51 -33.78
N ASP A 184 -16.36 -10.59 -33.83
CA ASP A 184 -15.32 -10.55 -34.84
C ASP A 184 -14.07 -11.36 -34.41
N ARG A 185 -12.96 -11.21 -35.16
CA ARG A 185 -11.72 -11.95 -34.93
C ARG A 185 -10.98 -11.59 -33.62
N TRP A 186 -11.50 -10.63 -32.85
CA TRP A 186 -10.96 -10.22 -31.55
C TRP A 186 -11.80 -10.69 -30.37
N GLY A 187 -12.93 -11.37 -30.60
CA GLY A 187 -13.79 -11.92 -29.54
C GLY A 187 -14.32 -13.31 -29.83
N GLY A 188 -15.20 -13.80 -28.96
CA GLY A 188 -15.70 -15.17 -29.01
C GLY A 188 -14.71 -16.17 -28.44
N SER A 189 -14.00 -16.91 -29.31
CA SER A 189 -13.07 -17.98 -28.89
C SER A 189 -11.89 -17.45 -28.06
N LEU A 190 -11.27 -18.30 -27.24
CA LEU A 190 -10.05 -17.94 -26.50
C LEU A 190 -8.94 -17.45 -27.45
N GLU A 191 -8.76 -18.13 -28.60
CA GLU A 191 -7.78 -17.75 -29.62
C GLU A 191 -7.96 -16.28 -30.06
N ASN A 192 -9.20 -15.89 -30.36
CA ASN A 192 -9.52 -14.52 -30.77
C ASN A 192 -9.34 -13.52 -29.63
N ARG A 193 -9.73 -13.87 -28.39
CA ARG A 193 -9.60 -13.00 -27.23
C ARG A 193 -8.15 -12.76 -26.82
N MET A 194 -7.27 -13.76 -26.96
CA MET A 194 -5.82 -13.60 -26.74
C MET A 194 -5.15 -12.78 -27.84
N ARG A 195 -5.73 -12.74 -29.06
CA ARG A 195 -5.11 -12.17 -30.27
C ARG A 195 -4.56 -10.76 -30.04
N PHE A 196 -5.32 -9.86 -29.42
CA PHE A 196 -4.88 -8.49 -29.19
C PHE A 196 -3.56 -8.42 -28.39
N GLY A 197 -3.51 -9.08 -27.23
CA GLY A 197 -2.30 -9.10 -26.40
C GLY A 197 -1.10 -9.75 -27.11
N LEU A 198 -1.33 -10.83 -27.87
CA LEU A 198 -0.27 -11.52 -28.60
C LEU A 198 0.26 -10.69 -29.78
N GLU A 199 -0.61 -10.01 -30.53
CA GLU A 199 -0.19 -9.11 -31.61
C GLU A 199 0.57 -7.90 -31.08
N VAL A 200 0.20 -7.35 -29.92
CA VAL A 200 1.00 -6.32 -29.23
C VAL A 200 2.42 -6.82 -28.94
N ILE A 201 2.57 -8.00 -28.35
CA ILE A 201 3.91 -8.56 -28.04
C ILE A 201 4.72 -8.78 -29.31
N ARG A 202 4.11 -9.35 -30.36
CA ARG A 202 4.78 -9.60 -31.66
C ARG A 202 5.22 -8.30 -32.32
N ALA A 203 4.36 -7.28 -32.36
CA ALA A 203 4.67 -5.99 -32.94
C ALA A 203 5.79 -5.28 -32.17
N VAL A 204 5.73 -5.28 -30.83
CA VAL A 204 6.80 -4.76 -29.98
C VAL A 204 8.10 -5.50 -30.26
N ARG A 205 8.13 -6.84 -30.18
CA ARG A 205 9.34 -7.64 -30.41
C ARG A 205 9.94 -7.42 -31.79
N ALA A 206 9.10 -7.36 -32.83
CA ALA A 206 9.55 -7.08 -34.20
C ALA A 206 10.19 -5.69 -34.33
N ARG A 207 9.71 -4.71 -33.56
CA ARG A 207 10.18 -3.33 -33.58
C ARG A 207 11.48 -3.12 -32.82
N VAL A 208 11.67 -3.77 -31.66
CA VAL A 208 12.84 -3.54 -30.79
C VAL A 208 13.96 -4.57 -30.96
N GLY A 209 13.72 -5.65 -31.71
CA GLY A 209 14.69 -6.73 -31.92
C GLY A 209 14.82 -7.69 -30.74
N ALA A 210 15.79 -8.62 -30.81
CA ALA A 210 15.90 -9.74 -29.86
C ALA A 210 16.54 -9.36 -28.51
N HIS A 211 17.40 -8.34 -28.48
CA HIS A 211 18.18 -7.96 -27.29
C HIS A 211 17.54 -6.79 -26.53
N PHE A 212 16.27 -6.96 -26.16
CA PHE A 212 15.50 -5.99 -25.39
C PHE A 212 14.55 -6.73 -24.48
N ILE A 213 14.52 -6.39 -23.19
CA ILE A 213 13.68 -7.09 -22.22
C ILE A 213 12.21 -6.77 -22.53
N ILE A 214 11.40 -7.80 -22.72
CA ILE A 214 9.94 -7.66 -22.77
C ILE A 214 9.37 -8.43 -21.59
N ILE A 215 8.85 -7.70 -20.60
CA ILE A 215 8.08 -8.28 -19.51
C ILE A 215 6.61 -8.26 -19.94
N PHE A 216 5.89 -9.36 -19.80
CA PHE A 216 4.43 -9.35 -19.93
C PHE A 216 3.81 -9.60 -18.56
N ARG A 217 3.02 -8.64 -18.08
CA ARG A 217 2.33 -8.79 -16.79
C ARG A 217 1.00 -9.49 -17.01
N LEU A 218 0.99 -10.81 -16.79
CA LEU A 218 -0.15 -11.69 -17.06
C LEU A 218 -1.10 -11.70 -15.86
N SER A 219 -2.39 -11.44 -16.08
CA SER A 219 -3.41 -11.70 -15.06
C SER A 219 -3.52 -13.21 -14.82
N MET A 220 -2.94 -13.68 -13.72
CA MET A 220 -3.01 -15.10 -13.37
C MET A 220 -4.24 -15.41 -12.53
N LEU A 221 -4.81 -14.40 -11.86
CA LEU A 221 -5.96 -14.52 -10.97
C LEU A 221 -6.82 -13.24 -11.05
N ASP A 222 -7.88 -13.26 -11.86
CA ASP A 222 -8.68 -12.05 -12.14
C ASP A 222 -9.53 -11.57 -10.94
N LEU A 223 -10.00 -12.48 -10.06
CA LEU A 223 -10.87 -12.18 -8.91
C LEU A 223 -12.18 -11.46 -9.23
N VAL A 224 -12.70 -11.64 -10.44
CA VAL A 224 -14.02 -11.17 -10.88
C VAL A 224 -14.82 -12.31 -11.48
N GLU A 225 -16.15 -12.22 -11.35
CA GLU A 225 -17.05 -13.13 -12.03
C GLU A 225 -16.83 -13.04 -13.55
N GLY A 226 -16.84 -14.19 -14.23
CA GLY A 226 -16.58 -14.25 -15.67
C GLY A 226 -15.11 -14.01 -16.08
N GLY A 227 -14.16 -14.00 -15.13
CA GLY A 227 -12.72 -13.97 -15.42
C GLY A 227 -12.21 -15.22 -16.14
N SER A 228 -10.89 -15.39 -16.22
CA SER A 228 -10.23 -16.51 -16.91
C SER A 228 -10.34 -17.83 -16.14
N THR A 229 -10.39 -18.95 -16.85
CA THR A 229 -10.11 -20.27 -16.24
C THR A 229 -8.61 -20.50 -16.14
N TRP A 230 -8.16 -21.49 -15.34
CA TRP A 230 -6.73 -21.80 -15.25
C TRP A 230 -6.13 -22.22 -16.60
N ASP A 231 -6.83 -23.07 -17.36
CA ASP A 231 -6.36 -23.53 -18.66
C ASP A 231 -6.22 -22.37 -19.67
N GLU A 232 -7.09 -21.36 -19.59
CA GLU A 232 -6.97 -20.14 -20.38
C GLU A 232 -5.72 -19.33 -19.99
N VAL A 233 -5.43 -19.22 -18.68
CA VAL A 233 -4.23 -18.55 -18.16
C VAL A 233 -2.96 -19.27 -18.61
N VAL A 234 -2.91 -20.60 -18.52
CA VAL A 234 -1.76 -21.42 -18.98
C VAL A 234 -1.57 -21.30 -20.49
N THR A 235 -2.67 -21.37 -21.25
CA THR A 235 -2.62 -21.20 -22.71
C THR A 235 -2.07 -19.83 -23.08
N MET A 236 -2.57 -18.76 -22.44
CA MET A 236 -2.06 -17.41 -22.65
C MET A 236 -0.58 -17.29 -22.29
N ALA A 237 -0.12 -17.85 -21.16
CA ALA A 237 1.29 -17.81 -20.76
C ALA A 237 2.22 -18.46 -21.81
N ARG A 238 1.85 -19.62 -22.34
CA ARG A 238 2.60 -20.31 -23.40
C ARG A 238 2.64 -19.52 -24.70
N GLU A 239 1.53 -18.89 -25.08
CA GLU A 239 1.48 -18.07 -26.29
C GLU A 239 2.24 -16.74 -26.13
N VAL A 240 2.25 -16.16 -24.93
CA VAL A 240 3.08 -14.99 -24.56
C VAL A 240 4.57 -15.29 -24.71
N GLU A 241 5.00 -16.46 -24.22
CA GLU A 241 6.38 -16.96 -24.41
C GLU A 241 6.72 -17.09 -25.90
N LYS A 242 5.88 -17.78 -26.68
CA LYS A 242 6.09 -17.95 -28.13
C LYS A 242 6.08 -16.63 -28.90
N ALA A 243 5.30 -15.64 -28.45
CA ALA A 243 5.25 -14.32 -29.06
C ALA A 243 6.53 -13.50 -28.83
N GLY A 244 7.40 -13.93 -27.89
CA GLY A 244 8.73 -13.36 -27.70
C GLY A 244 8.88 -12.53 -26.42
N ALA A 245 8.04 -12.74 -25.40
CA ALA A 245 8.30 -12.20 -24.07
C ALA A 245 9.59 -12.78 -23.47
N THR A 246 10.33 -11.96 -22.74
CA THR A 246 11.56 -12.36 -22.03
C THR A 246 11.24 -12.89 -20.64
N ILE A 247 10.24 -12.30 -19.95
CA ILE A 247 9.86 -12.62 -18.57
C ILE A 247 8.34 -12.48 -18.46
N ILE A 248 7.68 -13.31 -17.64
CA ILE A 248 6.28 -13.10 -17.25
C ILE A 248 6.22 -12.62 -15.80
N ASN A 249 5.54 -11.51 -15.57
CA ASN A 249 5.23 -11.01 -14.24
C ASN A 249 3.77 -11.35 -13.88
N THR A 250 3.50 -11.68 -12.62
CA THR A 250 2.15 -12.03 -12.16
C THR A 250 1.32 -10.77 -11.90
N GLY A 251 0.10 -10.73 -12.45
CA GLY A 251 -0.99 -9.83 -12.08
C GLY A 251 -2.05 -10.54 -11.24
N VAL A 252 -2.59 -9.84 -10.24
CA VAL A 252 -3.58 -10.39 -9.29
C VAL A 252 -4.69 -9.37 -9.02
N GLY A 253 -5.91 -9.78 -9.39
CA GLY A 253 -7.15 -9.07 -9.16
C GLY A 253 -7.34 -7.91 -10.13
N TRP A 254 -8.60 -7.51 -10.31
CA TRP A 254 -8.97 -6.30 -11.02
C TRP A 254 -9.24 -5.15 -10.05
N HIS A 255 -9.23 -3.89 -10.52
CA HIS A 255 -9.68 -2.75 -9.71
C HIS A 255 -11.15 -2.86 -9.26
N GLU A 256 -11.97 -3.61 -9.99
CA GLU A 256 -13.35 -3.93 -9.63
C GLU A 256 -13.50 -5.06 -8.61
N ALA A 257 -12.46 -5.85 -8.38
CA ALA A 257 -12.53 -7.03 -7.52
C ALA A 257 -12.95 -6.61 -6.10
N ARG A 258 -13.88 -7.38 -5.52
CA ARG A 258 -14.34 -7.18 -4.13
C ARG A 258 -13.56 -8.06 -3.15
N ILE A 259 -12.36 -8.46 -3.55
CA ILE A 259 -11.38 -9.20 -2.76
C ILE A 259 -10.12 -8.32 -2.66
N PRO A 260 -9.62 -8.02 -1.46
CA PRO A 260 -8.51 -7.10 -1.32
C PRO A 260 -7.18 -7.78 -1.63
N THR A 261 -6.35 -7.17 -2.47
CA THR A 261 -5.11 -7.81 -2.95
C THR A 261 -3.83 -7.27 -2.34
N ILE A 262 -3.86 -6.08 -1.75
CA ILE A 262 -2.62 -5.38 -1.39
C ILE A 262 -2.59 -4.67 -0.02
N TYR A 263 -3.71 -4.43 0.68
CA TYR A 263 -3.65 -3.69 1.96
C TYR A 263 -3.23 -4.55 3.16
N THR A 264 -3.07 -3.94 4.34
CA THR A 264 -2.48 -4.56 5.55
C THR A 264 -3.10 -5.90 5.99
N ALA A 265 -4.40 -6.13 5.82
CA ALA A 265 -5.02 -7.41 6.20
C ALA A 265 -4.74 -8.58 5.23
N VAL A 266 -4.15 -8.31 4.07
CA VAL A 266 -3.73 -9.37 3.14
C VAL A 266 -2.45 -10.01 3.66
N PRO A 267 -2.36 -11.32 3.94
CA PRO A 267 -1.15 -11.91 4.48
C PRO A 267 0.09 -11.69 3.59
N ARG A 268 1.29 -11.73 4.21
CA ARG A 268 2.55 -11.72 3.44
C ARG A 268 2.57 -12.88 2.44
N ALA A 269 3.05 -12.63 1.22
CA ALA A 269 3.16 -13.63 0.15
C ALA A 269 1.86 -14.39 -0.19
N ALA A 270 0.67 -13.81 0.10
CA ALA A 270 -0.64 -14.48 -0.02
C ALA A 270 -0.94 -15.11 -1.40
N TYR A 271 -0.32 -14.59 -2.45
CA TYR A 271 -0.58 -14.98 -3.84
C TYR A 271 0.55 -15.75 -4.51
N THR A 272 1.67 -16.03 -3.84
CA THR A 272 2.85 -16.68 -4.43
C THR A 272 2.55 -18.05 -5.06
N TRP A 273 1.61 -18.78 -4.48
CA TRP A 273 1.09 -20.04 -4.99
C TRP A 273 0.56 -19.97 -6.43
N VAL A 274 0.02 -18.83 -6.88
CA VAL A 274 -0.54 -18.72 -8.24
C VAL A 274 0.57 -18.75 -9.28
N THR A 275 1.69 -18.08 -8.99
CA THR A 275 2.90 -18.13 -9.81
C THR A 275 3.56 -19.49 -9.72
N ALA A 276 3.59 -20.09 -8.52
CA ALA A 276 4.13 -21.44 -8.31
C ALA A 276 3.40 -22.47 -9.19
N ARG A 277 2.08 -22.35 -9.31
CA ARG A 277 1.26 -23.21 -10.18
C ARG A 277 1.61 -23.10 -11.67
N MET A 278 2.16 -21.96 -12.11
CA MET A 278 2.60 -21.73 -13.49
C MET A 278 4.01 -22.29 -13.76
N LYS A 279 4.79 -22.65 -12.73
CA LYS A 279 6.13 -23.20 -12.92
C LYS A 279 6.06 -24.51 -13.70
N GLY A 280 6.92 -24.63 -14.72
CA GLY A 280 6.97 -25.79 -15.62
C GLY A 280 6.04 -25.71 -16.82
N GLU A 281 5.07 -24.78 -16.85
CA GLU A 281 4.19 -24.58 -18.00
C GLU A 281 4.85 -23.74 -19.12
N VAL A 282 5.84 -22.93 -18.75
CA VAL A 282 6.69 -22.08 -19.60
C VAL A 282 8.16 -22.21 -19.19
N THR A 283 9.09 -21.83 -20.07
CA THR A 283 10.54 -21.89 -19.83
C THR A 283 11.16 -20.54 -19.45
N ILE A 284 10.54 -19.43 -19.86
CA ILE A 284 10.97 -18.09 -19.46
C ILE A 284 10.76 -17.83 -17.96
N PRO A 285 11.58 -16.96 -17.32
CA PRO A 285 11.46 -16.68 -15.90
C PRO A 285 10.09 -16.13 -15.49
N LEU A 286 9.63 -16.51 -14.29
CA LEU A 286 8.41 -16.02 -13.68
C LEU A 286 8.70 -15.10 -12.49
N ILE A 287 7.98 -13.99 -12.39
CA ILE A 287 8.01 -13.07 -11.25
C ILE A 287 6.71 -13.19 -10.46
N THR A 288 6.79 -13.44 -9.16
CA THR A 288 5.63 -13.36 -8.26
C THR A 288 5.57 -12.02 -7.53
N THR A 289 4.40 -11.64 -7.03
CA THR A 289 4.14 -10.30 -6.48
C THR A 289 3.16 -10.34 -5.31
N ASN A 290 2.83 -9.14 -4.82
CA ASN A 290 1.87 -8.82 -3.77
C ASN A 290 2.28 -9.25 -2.36
N ARG A 291 2.34 -8.25 -1.46
CA ARG A 291 2.64 -8.43 -0.04
C ARG A 291 3.93 -9.20 0.25
N ILE A 292 4.94 -9.01 -0.57
CA ILE A 292 6.34 -9.36 -0.27
C ILE A 292 7.01 -8.05 0.17
N ASN A 293 7.41 -7.97 1.43
CA ASN A 293 7.94 -6.74 2.05
C ASN A 293 9.07 -7.03 3.05
N ASP A 294 9.59 -8.26 3.04
CA ASP A 294 10.55 -8.77 4.00
C ASP A 294 11.56 -9.65 3.23
N PRO A 295 12.87 -9.49 3.46
CA PRO A 295 13.88 -10.20 2.70
C PRO A 295 13.85 -11.71 2.97
N GLN A 296 13.49 -12.15 4.18
CA GLN A 296 13.34 -13.58 4.48
C GLN A 296 12.13 -14.15 3.75
N VAL A 297 11.00 -13.43 3.71
CA VAL A 297 9.83 -13.87 2.93
C VAL A 297 10.18 -13.99 1.45
N ALA A 298 10.90 -13.02 0.90
CA ALA A 298 11.34 -13.04 -0.49
C ALA A 298 12.31 -14.21 -0.78
N GLU A 299 13.27 -14.43 0.12
CA GLU A 299 14.20 -15.55 0.07
C GLU A 299 13.46 -16.89 0.07
N ASP A 300 12.55 -17.09 1.03
CA ASP A 300 11.82 -18.36 1.18
C ASP A 300 10.94 -18.66 -0.04
N VAL A 301 10.33 -17.63 -0.64
CA VAL A 301 9.53 -17.75 -1.86
C VAL A 301 10.37 -18.28 -3.03
N ILE A 302 11.57 -17.74 -3.24
CA ILE A 302 12.45 -18.19 -4.32
C ILE A 302 13.04 -19.56 -3.98
N ALA A 303 13.47 -19.79 -2.73
CA ALA A 303 14.04 -21.04 -2.27
C ALA A 303 13.07 -22.23 -2.40
N ARG A 304 11.77 -22.01 -2.15
CA ARG A 304 10.72 -23.01 -2.38
C ARG A 304 10.43 -23.28 -3.86
N GLY A 305 10.91 -22.41 -4.75
CA GLY A 305 10.65 -22.51 -6.18
C GLY A 305 9.32 -21.90 -6.63
N ASP A 306 8.67 -21.07 -5.81
CA ASP A 306 7.38 -20.45 -6.14
C ASP A 306 7.50 -19.51 -7.37
N ALA A 307 8.68 -18.91 -7.56
CA ALA A 307 9.01 -18.04 -8.69
C ALA A 307 10.54 -17.94 -8.89
N ASP A 308 10.96 -17.39 -10.03
CA ASP A 308 12.37 -17.12 -10.32
C ASP A 308 12.82 -15.75 -9.81
N MET A 309 11.86 -14.83 -9.63
CA MET A 309 12.05 -13.49 -9.08
C MET A 309 10.85 -13.08 -8.21
N VAL A 310 11.07 -12.08 -7.36
CA VAL A 310 10.00 -11.39 -6.62
C VAL A 310 9.87 -9.94 -7.08
N SER A 311 8.63 -9.49 -7.20
CA SER A 311 8.26 -8.10 -7.43
C SER A 311 7.87 -7.45 -6.10
N MET A 312 8.56 -6.37 -5.78
CA MET A 312 8.26 -5.53 -4.63
C MET A 312 8.06 -4.11 -5.15
N ALA A 313 6.89 -3.53 -4.94
CA ALA A 313 6.61 -2.16 -5.35
C ALA A 313 6.76 -1.22 -4.15
N ARG A 314 5.72 -1.17 -3.29
CA ARG A 314 5.65 -0.31 -2.10
C ARG A 314 6.81 -0.48 -1.09
N PRO A 315 7.45 -1.65 -0.90
CA PRO A 315 8.67 -1.73 -0.09
C PRO A 315 9.75 -0.74 -0.51
N PHE A 316 9.86 -0.40 -1.81
CA PHE A 316 10.84 0.58 -2.28
C PHE A 316 10.40 2.05 -2.10
N LEU A 317 9.13 2.32 -1.85
CA LEU A 317 8.72 3.61 -1.30
C LEU A 317 9.15 3.73 0.17
N ALA A 318 8.99 2.65 0.93
CA ALA A 318 9.35 2.62 2.35
C ALA A 318 10.86 2.62 2.60
N ASP A 319 11.64 1.90 1.79
CA ASP A 319 13.10 1.83 1.93
C ASP A 319 13.79 1.62 0.58
N ALA A 320 14.52 2.63 0.11
CA ALA A 320 15.31 2.52 -1.13
C ALA A 320 16.49 1.55 -0.98
N GLU A 321 17.03 1.38 0.23
CA GLU A 321 18.23 0.57 0.54
C GLU A 321 17.88 -0.88 0.92
N PHE A 322 16.64 -1.32 0.68
CA PHE A 322 16.14 -2.65 1.07
C PHE A 322 17.11 -3.79 0.69
N VAL A 323 17.58 -3.81 -0.55
CA VAL A 323 18.41 -4.92 -1.06
C VAL A 323 19.81 -4.87 -0.49
N ASN A 324 20.43 -3.68 -0.42
CA ASN A 324 21.74 -3.50 0.21
C ASN A 324 21.72 -3.88 1.69
N LYS A 325 20.70 -3.45 2.44
CA LYS A 325 20.52 -3.81 3.85
C LYS A 325 20.36 -5.32 4.02
N ALA A 326 19.58 -5.97 3.15
CA ALA A 326 19.45 -7.43 3.15
C ALA A 326 20.81 -8.10 2.90
N ALA A 327 21.54 -7.68 1.85
CA ALA A 327 22.86 -8.23 1.52
C ALA A 327 23.90 -8.03 2.64
N ALA A 328 23.78 -6.95 3.41
CA ALA A 328 24.63 -6.65 4.55
C ALA A 328 24.21 -7.36 5.86
N GLY A 329 23.16 -8.20 5.84
CA GLY A 329 22.63 -8.85 7.04
C GLY A 329 21.96 -7.88 8.03
N ARG A 330 21.44 -6.76 7.54
CA ARG A 330 20.80 -5.68 8.31
C ARG A 330 19.30 -5.57 8.04
N ALA A 331 18.60 -6.70 7.98
CA ALA A 331 17.16 -6.72 7.74
C ALA A 331 16.37 -6.01 8.86
N ASP A 332 16.89 -6.00 10.08
CA ASP A 332 16.35 -5.27 11.23
C ASP A 332 16.35 -3.75 11.05
N ALA A 333 17.18 -3.22 10.16
CA ALA A 333 17.26 -1.80 9.80
C ALA A 333 16.41 -1.42 8.57
N ILE A 334 15.65 -2.36 7.99
CA ILE A 334 14.76 -2.09 6.87
C ILE A 334 13.52 -1.34 7.36
N ASN A 335 13.20 -0.22 6.72
CA ASN A 335 11.95 0.50 6.97
C ASN A 335 10.80 -0.19 6.23
N THR A 336 10.16 -1.15 6.88
CA THR A 336 9.22 -2.07 6.24
C THR A 336 7.95 -1.37 5.78
N CYS A 337 7.52 -1.65 4.55
CA CYS A 337 6.20 -1.25 4.08
C CYS A 337 5.11 -2.00 4.86
N ILE A 338 4.29 -1.26 5.60
CA ILE A 338 3.17 -1.79 6.40
C ILE A 338 1.86 -1.94 5.60
N ALA A 339 1.91 -1.78 4.27
CA ALA A 339 0.77 -1.92 3.37
C ALA A 339 -0.47 -1.05 3.72
N CYS A 340 -0.26 0.11 4.37
CA CYS A 340 -1.35 1.00 4.81
C CYS A 340 -2.10 1.68 3.66
N ASN A 341 -1.46 1.81 2.48
CA ASN A 341 -1.92 2.54 1.29
C ASN A 341 -2.14 4.06 1.46
N GLN A 342 -2.03 4.62 2.67
CA GLN A 342 -2.47 5.98 2.99
C GLN A 342 -1.71 7.10 2.26
N ALA A 343 -0.39 6.95 2.10
CA ALA A 343 0.46 7.95 1.47
C ALA A 343 0.81 7.60 0.01
N CYS A 344 0.64 6.34 -0.38
CA CYS A 344 0.93 5.89 -1.73
C CYS A 344 -0.34 5.85 -2.59
N LEU A 345 -1.06 4.74 -2.53
CA LEU A 345 -2.26 4.54 -3.35
C LEU A 345 -3.34 5.60 -3.10
N ASP A 346 -3.69 5.88 -1.85
CA ASP A 346 -4.76 6.84 -1.53
C ASP A 346 -4.43 8.26 -2.03
N HIS A 347 -3.15 8.64 -2.07
CA HIS A 347 -2.70 9.90 -2.66
C HIS A 347 -2.95 9.92 -4.17
N ILE A 348 -2.52 8.88 -4.89
CA ILE A 348 -2.75 8.78 -6.35
C ILE A 348 -4.24 8.82 -6.68
N PHE A 349 -5.08 8.05 -5.96
CA PHE A 349 -6.54 8.08 -6.10
C PHE A 349 -7.17 9.39 -5.60
N SER A 350 -6.38 10.27 -5.00
CA SER A 350 -6.74 11.65 -4.61
C SER A 350 -6.04 12.71 -5.44
N ARG A 351 -5.35 12.34 -6.53
CA ARG A 351 -4.59 13.24 -7.40
C ARG A 351 -3.53 14.04 -6.64
N GLN A 352 -2.87 13.37 -5.70
CA GLN A 352 -1.72 13.87 -4.97
C GLN A 352 -0.50 13.04 -5.36
N LEU A 353 0.68 13.63 -5.20
CA LEU A 353 1.93 12.90 -5.38
C LEU A 353 2.01 11.75 -4.37
N CYS A 354 2.46 10.58 -4.84
CA CYS A 354 2.76 9.44 -4.00
C CYS A 354 3.83 9.80 -2.97
N SER A 355 3.70 9.26 -1.77
CA SER A 355 4.71 9.29 -0.71
C SER A 355 4.63 7.98 0.10
N CYS A 356 5.27 7.92 1.25
CA CYS A 356 5.18 6.79 2.17
C CYS A 356 4.94 7.25 3.60
N LEU A 357 4.02 6.58 4.30
CA LEU A 357 3.71 6.89 5.70
C LEU A 357 4.95 6.77 6.60
N VAL A 358 5.77 5.75 6.36
CA VAL A 358 6.96 5.47 7.17
C VAL A 358 8.23 6.13 6.61
N ASN A 359 8.17 6.67 5.39
CA ASN A 359 9.27 7.35 4.73
C ASN A 359 8.75 8.60 3.99
N PRO A 360 8.64 9.75 4.68
CA PRO A 360 8.18 11.01 4.09
C PRO A 360 8.94 11.41 2.80
N PHE A 361 10.21 11.04 2.68
CA PHE A 361 11.08 11.43 1.57
C PHE A 361 10.79 10.69 0.25
N ALA A 362 9.96 9.64 0.26
CA ALA A 362 9.65 8.89 -0.94
C ALA A 362 8.97 9.78 -2.00
N CYS A 363 9.53 9.82 -3.21
CA CYS A 363 9.13 10.72 -4.33
C CYS A 363 9.43 12.21 -4.08
N HIS A 364 10.16 12.53 -3.02
CA HIS A 364 10.59 13.88 -2.62
C HIS A 364 12.12 13.96 -2.52
N GLU A 365 12.84 13.10 -3.24
CA GLU A 365 14.31 12.96 -3.18
C GLU A 365 15.06 14.26 -3.52
N LEU A 366 14.44 15.17 -4.29
CA LEU A 366 15.00 16.47 -4.64
C LEU A 366 14.47 17.63 -3.78
N ASP A 367 13.48 17.39 -2.92
CA ASP A 367 12.89 18.44 -2.09
C ASP A 367 13.62 18.61 -0.77
N VAL A 368 14.18 17.51 -0.25
CA VAL A 368 14.75 17.47 1.09
C VAL A 368 16.07 16.73 1.10
N GLU A 369 17.12 17.40 1.57
CA GLU A 369 18.42 16.79 1.87
C GLU A 369 18.66 16.85 3.38
N VAL A 370 18.89 15.69 4.01
CA VAL A 370 19.18 15.60 5.45
C VAL A 370 20.69 15.77 5.66
N LEU A 371 21.12 17.02 5.90
CA LEU A 371 22.51 17.36 6.15
C LEU A 371 22.84 17.35 7.66
N PRO A 372 24.08 17.02 8.07
CA PRO A 372 24.52 17.24 9.44
C PRO A 372 24.42 18.72 9.87
N THR A 373 24.16 18.96 11.15
CA THR A 373 24.16 20.32 11.72
C THR A 373 25.57 20.78 12.07
N ASP A 374 25.88 22.05 11.81
CA ASP A 374 27.11 22.70 12.25
C ASP A 374 27.02 23.23 13.69
N ALA A 375 25.83 23.22 14.29
CA ALA A 375 25.57 23.69 15.64
C ALA A 375 24.77 22.66 16.46
N PRO A 376 25.39 21.55 16.90
CA PRO A 376 24.74 20.54 17.71
C PRO A 376 24.11 21.13 18.98
N LYS A 377 22.88 20.73 19.25
CA LYS A 377 22.08 21.15 20.42
C LYS A 377 21.65 19.92 21.24
N LYS A 378 21.34 20.13 22.52
CA LYS A 378 20.71 19.15 23.41
C LYS A 378 19.20 19.26 23.28
N VAL A 379 18.56 18.21 22.75
CA VAL A 379 17.12 18.20 22.50
C VAL A 379 16.45 17.10 23.31
N ALA A 380 15.43 17.47 24.09
CA ALA A 380 14.56 16.52 24.75
C ALA A 380 13.34 16.25 23.86
N VAL A 381 13.07 14.98 23.56
CA VAL A 381 11.85 14.55 22.84
C VAL A 381 10.95 13.84 23.84
N VAL A 382 9.71 14.31 23.98
CA VAL A 382 8.77 13.79 24.99
C VAL A 382 7.62 13.06 24.33
N GLY A 383 7.63 11.73 24.44
CA GLY A 383 6.65 10.81 23.86
C GLY A 383 7.27 9.98 22.74
N ALA A 384 7.47 8.69 22.96
CA ALA A 384 7.99 7.72 22.00
C ALA A 384 6.89 7.13 21.09
N GLY A 385 5.87 7.93 20.75
CA GLY A 385 4.95 7.61 19.65
C GLY A 385 5.57 7.88 18.27
N PRO A 386 4.87 7.61 17.16
CA PRO A 386 5.44 7.75 15.81
C PRO A 386 6.04 9.14 15.51
N ALA A 387 5.43 10.22 16.01
CA ALA A 387 5.98 11.57 15.88
C ALA A 387 7.32 11.73 16.62
N GLY A 388 7.38 11.37 17.90
CA GLY A 388 8.61 11.51 18.67
C GLY A 388 9.71 10.55 18.21
N LEU A 389 9.36 9.35 17.76
CA LEU A 389 10.31 8.43 17.14
C LEU A 389 10.93 9.02 15.88
N ALA A 390 10.11 9.58 14.97
CA ALA A 390 10.59 10.24 13.77
C ALA A 390 11.49 11.44 14.10
N ALA A 391 11.04 12.35 14.97
CA ALA A 391 11.83 13.51 15.40
C ALA A 391 13.16 13.09 16.04
N ALA A 392 13.13 12.15 16.98
CA ALA A 392 14.33 11.72 17.69
C ALA A 392 15.37 11.11 16.75
N THR A 393 14.95 10.26 15.81
CA THR A 393 15.89 9.68 14.84
C THR A 393 16.44 10.71 13.87
N GLN A 394 15.62 11.63 13.37
CA GLN A 394 16.05 12.62 12.39
C GLN A 394 16.97 13.69 13.01
N LEU A 395 16.66 14.17 14.22
CA LEU A 395 17.53 15.08 14.97
C LEU A 395 18.88 14.42 15.28
N ALA A 396 18.89 13.14 15.66
CA ALA A 396 20.12 12.41 15.94
C ALA A 396 20.92 12.11 14.65
N GLU A 397 20.27 11.82 13.52
CA GLU A 397 20.90 11.70 12.20
C GLU A 397 21.65 12.98 11.79
N ARG A 398 21.08 14.15 12.12
CA ARG A 398 21.72 15.45 11.90
C ARG A 398 22.87 15.73 12.87
N GLY A 399 22.97 15.02 13.98
CA GLY A 399 24.06 15.15 14.96
C GLY A 399 23.70 15.88 16.26
N HIS A 400 22.43 16.17 16.52
CA HIS A 400 22.00 16.68 17.83
C HIS A 400 22.15 15.64 18.93
N GLN A 401 22.36 16.09 20.18
CA GLN A 401 22.32 15.21 21.34
C GLN A 401 20.85 15.05 21.77
N VAL A 402 20.28 13.87 21.48
CA VAL A 402 18.85 13.61 21.70
C VAL A 402 18.63 12.70 22.91
N THR A 403 17.72 13.12 23.79
CA THR A 403 17.15 12.27 24.84
C THR A 403 15.66 12.08 24.58
N LEU A 404 15.21 10.84 24.40
CA LEU A 404 13.81 10.46 24.16
C LEU A 404 13.18 9.92 25.44
N PHE A 405 12.15 10.60 25.94
CA PHE A 405 11.41 10.21 27.13
C PHE A 405 10.07 9.57 26.77
N ASP A 406 9.68 8.51 27.49
CA ASP A 406 8.30 8.03 27.50
C ASP A 406 7.91 7.50 28.89
N SER A 407 6.65 7.71 29.27
CA SER A 407 6.10 7.15 30.51
C SER A 407 5.79 5.65 30.42
N ALA A 408 5.65 5.09 29.22
CA ALA A 408 5.43 3.67 29.00
C ALA A 408 6.74 2.87 29.09
N SER A 409 6.62 1.55 29.26
CA SER A 409 7.74 0.62 29.35
C SER A 409 8.34 0.21 28.00
N GLU A 410 7.69 0.57 26.89
CA GLU A 410 8.13 0.32 25.52
C GLU A 410 7.83 1.53 24.62
N ILE A 411 8.59 1.68 23.55
CA ILE A 411 8.31 2.67 22.51
C ILE A 411 7.04 2.30 21.73
N GLY A 412 6.46 3.28 21.05
CA GLY A 412 5.46 3.08 20.00
C GLY A 412 4.17 3.85 20.19
N GLY A 413 3.85 4.29 21.42
CA GLY A 413 2.61 5.02 21.70
C GLY A 413 1.38 4.31 21.10
N GLN A 414 0.58 5.03 20.31
CA GLN A 414 -0.62 4.48 19.69
C GLN A 414 -0.35 3.33 18.68
N PHE A 415 0.87 3.15 18.17
CA PHE A 415 1.18 1.98 17.34
C PHE A 415 1.13 0.68 18.12
N ASN A 416 1.34 0.70 19.45
CA ASN A 416 1.15 -0.48 20.30
C ASN A 416 -0.33 -0.90 20.39
N LEU A 417 -1.25 0.05 20.20
CA LEU A 417 -2.69 -0.24 20.07
C LEU A 417 -3.01 -0.71 18.65
N ALA A 418 -2.48 -0.03 17.63
CA ALA A 418 -2.73 -0.36 16.23
C ALA A 418 -2.27 -1.78 15.86
N ARG A 419 -1.10 -2.21 16.33
CA ARG A 419 -0.56 -3.56 16.05
C ARG A 419 -1.38 -4.71 16.65
N ARG A 420 -2.30 -4.41 17.57
CA ARG A 420 -3.22 -5.39 18.17
C ARG A 420 -4.51 -5.58 17.38
N ILE A 421 -4.77 -4.74 16.39
CA ILE A 421 -5.92 -4.89 15.51
C ILE A 421 -5.62 -6.01 14.52
N PRO A 422 -6.50 -7.04 14.39
CA PRO A 422 -6.31 -8.11 13.42
C PRO A 422 -6.08 -7.55 12.01
N GLY A 423 -5.04 -8.02 11.33
CA GLY A 423 -4.63 -7.53 10.02
C GLY A 423 -3.85 -6.21 10.04
N LYS A 424 -3.35 -5.77 11.20
CA LYS A 424 -2.44 -4.61 11.37
C LYS A 424 -1.16 -4.95 12.13
N GLU A 425 -0.77 -6.21 12.18
CA GLU A 425 0.42 -6.70 12.88
C GLU A 425 1.70 -6.06 12.33
N GLU A 426 1.71 -5.70 11.04
CA GLU A 426 2.83 -5.00 10.35
C GLU A 426 3.23 -3.68 11.02
N PHE A 427 2.36 -3.04 11.82
CA PHE A 427 2.75 -1.86 12.58
C PHE A 427 3.87 -2.15 13.60
N GLY A 428 4.01 -3.40 14.03
CA GLY A 428 5.15 -3.86 14.82
C GLY A 428 6.49 -3.71 14.09
N GLU A 429 6.50 -3.81 12.75
CA GLU A 429 7.72 -3.64 11.95
C GLU A 429 8.22 -2.21 11.96
N THR A 430 7.33 -1.22 11.94
CA THR A 430 7.75 0.19 12.10
C THR A 430 8.38 0.42 13.48
N LEU A 431 7.87 -0.23 14.52
CA LEU A 431 8.45 -0.13 15.87
C LEU A 431 9.81 -0.82 15.95
N ARG A 432 9.96 -1.98 15.33
CA ARG A 432 11.26 -2.67 15.20
C ARG A 432 12.26 -1.80 14.45
N TYR A 433 11.87 -1.17 13.35
CA TYR A 433 12.70 -0.21 12.60
C TYR A 433 13.20 0.94 13.49
N PHE A 434 12.28 1.66 14.15
CA PHE A 434 12.68 2.77 15.01
C PHE A 434 13.54 2.30 16.19
N GLY A 435 13.22 1.15 16.78
CA GLY A 435 14.04 0.55 17.83
C GLY A 435 15.49 0.28 17.39
N THR A 436 15.69 -0.19 16.15
CA THR A 436 17.02 -0.35 15.55
C THR A 436 17.70 1.00 15.32
N ARG A 437 16.99 1.97 14.72
CA ARG A 437 17.55 3.31 14.45
C ARG A 437 17.99 4.04 15.71
N LEU A 438 17.19 4.02 16.78
CA LEU A 438 17.54 4.64 18.05
C LEU A 438 18.85 4.08 18.63
N LYS A 439 19.08 2.76 18.50
CA LYS A 439 20.33 2.12 18.94
C LYS A 439 21.51 2.52 18.06
N GLU A 440 21.33 2.50 16.74
CA GLU A 440 22.39 2.89 15.78
C GLU A 440 22.83 4.34 15.96
N LEU A 441 21.87 5.23 16.20
CA LEU A 441 22.07 6.65 16.40
C LEU A 441 22.45 7.01 17.85
N ARG A 442 22.47 6.02 18.76
CA ARG A 442 22.80 6.18 20.18
C ARG A 442 21.97 7.26 20.89
N VAL A 443 20.67 7.33 20.55
CA VAL A 443 19.72 8.19 21.26
C VAL A 443 19.61 7.72 22.71
N ASP A 444 19.64 8.64 23.67
CA ASP A 444 19.40 8.32 25.09
C ASP A 444 17.90 8.08 25.32
N VAL A 445 17.49 6.82 25.46
CA VAL A 445 16.07 6.44 25.58
C VAL A 445 15.71 6.18 27.03
N GLN A 446 14.81 6.98 27.58
CA GLN A 446 14.38 7.01 28.97
C GLN A 446 12.90 6.59 29.08
N LEU A 447 12.66 5.28 29.11
CA LEU A 447 11.34 4.68 29.29
C LEU A 447 10.93 4.60 30.77
N ASN A 448 9.65 4.34 31.05
CA ASN A 448 9.07 4.38 32.40
C ASN A 448 9.28 5.71 33.14
N ARG A 449 9.48 6.80 32.38
CA ARG A 449 9.82 8.11 32.93
C ARG A 449 8.78 9.14 32.48
N ARG A 450 7.84 9.45 33.37
CA ARG A 450 6.97 10.62 33.22
C ARG A 450 7.74 11.87 33.62
N VAL A 451 7.88 12.79 32.68
CA VAL A 451 8.61 14.06 32.84
C VAL A 451 7.66 15.22 33.12
N THR A 452 8.21 16.26 33.73
CA THR A 452 7.58 17.56 33.99
C THR A 452 8.47 18.67 33.46
N SER A 453 8.00 19.92 33.42
CA SER A 453 8.84 21.03 32.93
C SER A 453 10.14 21.23 33.73
N ALA A 454 10.18 20.79 34.99
CA ALA A 454 11.38 20.85 35.84
C ALA A 454 12.51 19.90 35.38
N ASP A 455 12.20 18.86 34.59
CA ASP A 455 13.18 17.90 34.09
C ASP A 455 14.05 18.47 32.94
N PHE A 456 13.69 19.62 32.36
CA PHE A 456 14.29 20.11 31.12
C PHE A 456 15.36 21.19 31.31
N SER A 457 15.78 21.43 32.56
CA SER A 457 16.94 22.29 32.83
C SER A 457 18.19 21.77 32.10
N GLY A 458 18.80 22.60 31.25
CA GLY A 458 20.00 22.26 30.48
C GLY A 458 19.77 21.63 29.11
N TYR A 459 18.52 21.51 28.66
CA TYR A 459 18.19 21.27 27.25
C TYR A 459 18.01 22.60 26.50
N ASP A 460 18.42 22.63 25.24
CA ASP A 460 18.26 23.80 24.38
C ASP A 460 16.85 23.88 23.79
N HIS A 461 16.19 22.73 23.58
CA HIS A 461 14.86 22.64 22.98
C HIS A 461 14.09 21.41 23.44
N VAL A 462 12.75 21.51 23.46
CA VAL A 462 11.86 20.40 23.79
C VAL A 462 10.87 20.11 22.65
N VAL A 463 10.95 18.90 22.08
CA VAL A 463 9.94 18.39 21.14
C VAL A 463 8.83 17.72 21.93
N VAL A 464 7.66 18.36 21.96
CA VAL A 464 6.47 17.85 22.65
C VAL A 464 5.68 16.94 21.69
N ALA A 465 5.90 15.63 21.84
CA ALA A 465 5.27 14.55 21.06
C ALA A 465 4.37 13.66 21.94
N THR A 466 3.74 14.27 22.95
CA THR A 466 2.95 13.64 24.04
C THR A 466 1.66 12.95 23.60
N GLY A 467 1.31 13.03 22.32
CA GLY A 467 0.15 12.35 21.75
C GLY A 467 -1.17 12.99 22.15
N ILE A 468 -2.14 12.16 22.53
CA ILE A 468 -3.55 12.56 22.66
C ILE A 468 -4.15 12.12 24.00
N VAL A 469 -5.36 12.62 24.25
CA VAL A 469 -6.31 12.09 25.23
C VAL A 469 -7.57 11.63 24.48
N PRO A 470 -8.11 10.43 24.76
CA PRO A 470 -9.43 10.03 24.26
C PRO A 470 -10.50 11.03 24.67
N ARG A 471 -11.37 11.43 23.74
CA ARG A 471 -12.47 12.35 24.05
C ARG A 471 -13.56 11.63 24.86
N THR A 472 -13.95 12.22 25.99
CA THR A 472 -15.12 11.78 26.77
C THR A 472 -16.35 12.58 26.35
N PRO A 473 -17.33 11.99 25.66
CA PRO A 473 -18.53 12.70 25.24
C PRO A 473 -19.45 13.00 26.44
N ALA A 474 -20.13 14.14 26.41
CA ALA A 474 -21.11 14.54 27.43
C ALA A 474 -22.42 13.76 27.26
N ILE A 475 -22.42 12.47 27.65
CA ILE A 475 -23.59 11.60 27.66
C ILE A 475 -23.97 11.33 29.12
N PRO A 476 -25.24 11.54 29.55
CA PRO A 476 -25.66 11.16 30.89
C PRO A 476 -25.35 9.68 31.17
N GLY A 477 -24.64 9.40 32.26
CA GLY A 477 -24.18 8.05 32.61
C GLY A 477 -22.87 7.60 31.94
N ILE A 478 -22.06 8.51 31.40
CA ILE A 478 -20.78 8.15 30.75
C ILE A 478 -19.79 7.41 31.68
N GLU A 479 -19.90 7.57 32.99
CA GLU A 479 -19.09 6.87 34.01
C GLU A 479 -19.67 5.51 34.42
N HIS A 480 -20.75 5.05 33.78
CA HIS A 480 -21.40 3.78 34.12
C HIS A 480 -20.45 2.59 33.91
N ALA A 481 -20.60 1.53 34.71
CA ALA A 481 -19.70 0.36 34.70
C ALA A 481 -19.59 -0.36 33.33
N LYS A 482 -20.64 -0.24 32.49
CA LYS A 482 -20.68 -0.76 31.11
C LYS A 482 -19.74 0.00 30.16
N VAL A 483 -19.29 1.20 30.51
CA VAL A 483 -18.46 2.05 29.65
C VAL A 483 -16.98 1.70 29.78
N THR A 484 -16.30 1.63 28.63
CA THR A 484 -14.86 1.45 28.53
C THR A 484 -14.27 2.35 27.44
N SER A 485 -13.04 2.82 27.65
CA SER A 485 -12.28 3.43 26.56
C SER A 485 -11.82 2.37 25.56
N TYR A 486 -11.55 2.77 24.31
CA TYR A 486 -10.92 1.88 23.34
C TYR A 486 -9.50 1.46 23.77
N ILE A 487 -8.79 2.29 24.53
CA ILE A 487 -7.46 1.98 25.04
C ILE A 487 -7.55 0.82 26.04
N ASP A 488 -8.42 0.92 27.04
CA ASP A 488 -8.58 -0.14 28.06
C ASP A 488 -9.00 -1.47 27.45
N LEU A 489 -9.87 -1.41 26.44
CA LEU A 489 -10.31 -2.58 25.70
C LEU A 489 -9.14 -3.20 24.93
N LEU A 490 -8.45 -2.40 24.10
CA LEU A 490 -7.40 -2.89 23.23
C LEU A 490 -6.17 -3.33 24.01
N GLU A 491 -5.86 -2.75 25.17
CA GLU A 491 -4.76 -3.19 26.05
C GLU A 491 -5.14 -4.44 26.87
N GLY A 492 -6.42 -4.78 26.95
CA GLY A 492 -6.93 -5.92 27.71
C GLY A 492 -7.16 -5.62 29.20
N ARG A 493 -7.13 -4.34 29.60
CA ARG A 493 -7.50 -3.90 30.96
C ARG A 493 -8.98 -4.12 31.25
N LYS A 494 -9.84 -4.05 30.23
CA LYS A 494 -11.26 -4.42 30.29
C LYS A 494 -11.59 -5.41 29.17
N GLN A 495 -12.39 -6.43 29.49
CA GLN A 495 -12.92 -7.37 28.50
C GLN A 495 -14.35 -6.97 28.11
N ALA A 496 -14.65 -7.01 26.81
CA ALA A 496 -16.01 -6.79 26.32
C ALA A 496 -16.88 -8.04 26.48
N GLY A 497 -18.15 -7.84 26.82
CA GLY A 497 -19.19 -8.88 26.86
C GLY A 497 -19.61 -9.39 25.48
N LYS A 498 -20.79 -10.02 25.39
CA LYS A 498 -21.30 -10.63 24.14
C LYS A 498 -21.94 -9.60 23.22
N LYS A 499 -22.60 -8.58 23.79
CA LYS A 499 -23.26 -7.49 23.06
C LYS A 499 -22.54 -6.17 23.32
N VAL A 500 -22.07 -5.51 22.26
CA VAL A 500 -21.21 -4.33 22.38
C VAL A 500 -21.69 -3.18 21.51
N ALA A 501 -21.87 -1.99 22.11
CA ALA A 501 -22.05 -0.76 21.34
C ALA A 501 -20.72 0.01 21.24
N VAL A 502 -20.35 0.42 20.04
CA VAL A 502 -19.19 1.27 19.76
C VAL A 502 -19.68 2.67 19.38
N ILE A 503 -19.38 3.67 20.21
CA ILE A 503 -19.75 5.06 19.99
C ILE A 503 -18.63 5.77 19.22
N GLY A 504 -18.88 6.07 17.94
CA GLY A 504 -17.94 6.71 17.02
C GLY A 504 -17.47 5.75 15.94
N ALA A 505 -17.76 6.09 14.68
CA ALA A 505 -17.46 5.25 13.51
C ALA A 505 -16.35 5.83 12.60
N GLY A 506 -15.35 6.48 13.21
CA GLY A 506 -14.10 6.84 12.53
C GLY A 506 -13.13 5.67 12.43
N GLY A 507 -11.88 5.92 12.02
CA GLY A 507 -10.85 4.88 11.87
C GLY A 507 -10.70 3.96 13.08
N ILE A 508 -10.61 4.53 14.28
CA ILE A 508 -10.52 3.78 15.56
C ILE A 508 -11.79 2.96 15.81
N GLY A 509 -12.98 3.49 15.52
CA GLY A 509 -14.24 2.77 15.70
C GLY A 509 -14.33 1.52 14.82
N PHE A 510 -13.86 1.63 13.57
CA PHE A 510 -13.76 0.47 12.67
C PHE A 510 -12.71 -0.54 13.15
N ASP A 511 -11.54 -0.07 13.61
CA ASP A 511 -10.50 -0.93 14.21
C ASP A 511 -11.04 -1.72 15.41
N VAL A 512 -11.75 -1.05 16.31
CA VAL A 512 -12.35 -1.67 17.49
C VAL A 512 -13.45 -2.66 17.11
N ALA A 513 -14.31 -2.31 16.15
CA ALA A 513 -15.35 -3.24 15.67
C ALA A 513 -14.74 -4.49 15.01
N GLU A 514 -13.64 -4.33 14.27
CA GLU A 514 -12.88 -5.44 13.68
C GLU A 514 -12.26 -6.33 14.76
N PHE A 515 -11.60 -5.73 15.76
CA PHE A 515 -11.07 -6.43 16.93
C PHE A 515 -12.15 -7.21 17.69
N LEU A 516 -13.31 -6.60 17.91
CA LEU A 516 -14.40 -7.20 18.68
C LEU A 516 -15.07 -8.38 17.97
N THR A 517 -15.09 -8.36 16.63
CA THR A 517 -15.75 -9.36 15.77
C THR A 517 -14.80 -10.43 15.22
N HIS A 518 -13.51 -10.32 15.50
CA HIS A 518 -12.53 -11.32 15.08
C HIS A 518 -12.69 -12.61 15.87
N ALA A 519 -12.87 -13.74 15.17
CA ALA A 519 -13.10 -15.05 15.78
C ALA A 519 -11.82 -15.73 16.32
N GLY A 520 -10.66 -15.06 16.19
CA GLY A 520 -9.34 -15.58 16.54
C GLY A 520 -8.58 -16.12 15.34
N ASP A 521 -7.27 -16.30 15.51
CA ASP A 521 -6.38 -16.83 14.48
C ASP A 521 -6.21 -18.35 14.66
N HIS A 522 -6.67 -19.11 13.67
CA HIS A 522 -6.55 -20.56 13.65
C HIS A 522 -5.94 -21.04 12.33
N GLY A 523 -4.83 -21.78 12.41
CA GLY A 523 -4.15 -22.35 11.26
C GLY A 523 -3.29 -21.36 10.48
N ASP A 524 -3.07 -21.65 9.20
CA ASP A 524 -2.27 -20.83 8.29
C ASP A 524 -3.02 -19.53 7.88
N PRO A 525 -2.45 -18.33 8.10
CA PRO A 525 -3.08 -17.05 7.75
C PRO A 525 -3.46 -16.93 6.28
N ILE A 526 -2.66 -17.48 5.36
CA ILE A 526 -2.94 -17.41 3.92
C ILE A 526 -4.18 -18.27 3.59
N SER A 527 -4.26 -19.49 4.10
CA SER A 527 -5.44 -20.35 3.93
C SER A 527 -6.69 -19.74 4.57
N ALA A 528 -6.58 -19.11 5.74
CA ALA A 528 -7.70 -18.46 6.39
C ALA A 528 -8.22 -17.29 5.54
N TYR A 529 -7.32 -16.43 5.08
CA TYR A 529 -7.62 -15.32 4.17
C TYR A 529 -8.30 -15.79 2.87
N ARG A 530 -7.79 -16.86 2.23
CA ARG A 530 -8.41 -17.40 1.00
C ARG A 530 -9.84 -17.88 1.23
N LYS A 531 -10.09 -18.60 2.33
CA LYS A 531 -11.44 -19.06 2.69
C LYS A 531 -12.36 -17.89 2.98
N GLU A 532 -11.93 -16.93 3.80
CA GLU A 532 -12.71 -15.75 4.19
C GLU A 532 -13.17 -14.93 2.98
N TRP A 533 -12.31 -14.80 1.98
CA TRP A 533 -12.58 -14.00 0.77
C TRP A 533 -13.09 -14.81 -0.42
N GLY A 534 -13.16 -16.13 -0.33
CA GLY A 534 -13.65 -16.99 -1.40
C GLY A 534 -12.70 -17.06 -2.59
N ILE A 535 -11.41 -17.25 -2.34
CA ILE A 535 -10.39 -17.46 -3.38
C ILE A 535 -10.20 -18.96 -3.57
N ASP A 536 -10.34 -19.44 -4.80
CA ASP A 536 -10.18 -20.84 -5.16
C ASP A 536 -8.76 -21.12 -5.68
N PRO A 537 -7.88 -21.78 -4.89
CA PRO A 537 -6.55 -22.12 -5.35
C PRO A 537 -6.52 -23.19 -6.43
N ASN A 538 -7.60 -23.97 -6.56
CA ASN A 538 -7.67 -25.11 -7.47
C ASN A 538 -8.30 -24.76 -8.82
N TYR A 539 -9.01 -23.63 -8.94
CA TYR A 539 -9.82 -23.31 -10.11
C TYR A 539 -10.84 -24.44 -10.42
N SER A 540 -11.43 -25.01 -9.39
CA SER A 540 -12.36 -26.14 -9.45
C SER A 540 -13.77 -25.69 -9.88
N ASP A 541 -13.91 -25.22 -11.12
CA ASP A 541 -15.19 -24.97 -11.83
C ASP A 541 -15.68 -23.52 -11.89
N LYS A 542 -14.98 -22.54 -11.28
CA LYS A 542 -15.36 -21.12 -11.34
C LYS A 542 -14.27 -20.25 -11.96
N ARG A 543 -14.66 -19.55 -13.02
CA ARG A 543 -13.88 -18.49 -13.67
C ARG A 543 -13.39 -17.43 -12.67
N GLY A 544 -12.18 -16.91 -12.89
CA GLY A 544 -11.57 -15.86 -12.07
C GLY A 544 -10.95 -16.34 -10.74
N GLY A 545 -10.89 -17.65 -10.49
CA GLY A 545 -10.34 -18.23 -9.26
C GLY A 545 -11.18 -17.93 -8.02
N LEU A 546 -12.51 -17.98 -8.17
CA LEU A 546 -13.48 -17.63 -7.13
C LEU A 546 -14.19 -18.86 -6.55
N THR A 547 -14.46 -18.85 -5.26
CA THR A 547 -15.37 -19.80 -4.59
C THR A 547 -16.27 -19.04 -3.61
N ALA A 548 -17.22 -19.74 -2.99
CA ALA A 548 -18.06 -19.11 -1.97
C ALA A 548 -17.19 -18.71 -0.75
N PRO A 549 -17.28 -17.46 -0.27
CA PRO A 549 -16.55 -17.05 0.93
C PRO A 549 -17.06 -17.82 2.15
N GLN A 550 -16.15 -18.24 3.01
CA GLN A 550 -16.41 -18.96 4.25
C GLN A 550 -15.86 -18.14 5.41
N MET A 551 -16.77 -17.53 6.18
CA MET A 551 -16.40 -16.69 7.31
C MET A 551 -16.77 -17.36 8.62
N ALA A 552 -15.87 -17.30 9.59
CA ALA A 552 -16.18 -17.69 10.95
C ALA A 552 -17.26 -16.75 11.52
N PRO A 553 -18.20 -17.26 12.34
CA PRO A 553 -19.17 -16.41 13.01
C PRO A 553 -18.45 -15.44 13.95
N SER A 554 -18.92 -14.18 13.99
CA SER A 554 -18.42 -13.21 14.96
C SER A 554 -18.67 -13.71 16.38
N PRO A 555 -17.69 -13.64 17.30
CA PRO A 555 -17.87 -14.05 18.70
C PRO A 555 -18.76 -13.08 19.48
N ARG A 556 -19.07 -11.91 18.91
CA ARG A 556 -19.86 -10.84 19.54
C ARG A 556 -20.87 -10.24 18.57
N GLU A 557 -21.98 -9.75 19.12
CA GLU A 557 -22.92 -8.89 18.43
C GLU A 557 -22.51 -7.43 18.66
N VAL A 558 -22.27 -6.68 17.58
CA VAL A 558 -21.68 -5.33 17.65
C VAL A 558 -22.55 -4.31 16.93
N TRP A 559 -22.79 -3.18 17.60
CA TRP A 559 -23.39 -1.98 17.01
C TRP A 559 -22.30 -0.91 16.83
N LEU A 560 -22.09 -0.46 15.60
CA LEU A 560 -21.18 0.64 15.29
C LEU A 560 -22.02 1.90 15.01
N LEU A 561 -21.88 2.91 15.87
CA LEU A 561 -22.80 4.04 15.94
C LEU A 561 -22.10 5.36 15.60
N GLN A 562 -22.77 6.26 14.89
CA GLN A 562 -22.34 7.65 14.74
C GLN A 562 -23.51 8.64 14.71
N ARG A 563 -23.23 9.88 15.12
CA ARG A 563 -24.19 11.00 15.06
C ARG A 563 -24.52 11.44 13.63
N LYS A 564 -23.51 11.46 12.75
CA LYS A 564 -23.69 11.89 11.35
C LYS A 564 -24.64 10.91 10.64
N ALA A 565 -25.58 11.44 9.86
CA ALA A 565 -26.49 10.63 9.04
C ALA A 565 -25.83 10.07 7.77
N THR A 566 -24.60 10.50 7.44
CA THR A 566 -23.83 9.97 6.31
C THR A 566 -23.54 8.48 6.50
N LYS A 567 -23.26 7.78 5.39
CA LYS A 567 -22.95 6.35 5.45
C LYS A 567 -21.68 6.12 6.27
N LEU A 568 -21.71 5.08 7.10
CA LEU A 568 -20.59 4.73 7.96
C LEU A 568 -19.38 4.31 7.11
N GLY A 569 -18.23 4.83 7.51
CA GLY A 569 -16.96 4.56 6.84
C GLY A 569 -16.71 5.39 5.58
N ASP A 570 -17.57 6.36 5.22
CA ASP A 570 -17.34 7.24 4.06
C ASP A 570 -16.08 8.12 4.20
N GLY A 571 -15.66 8.41 5.44
CA GLY A 571 -14.42 9.13 5.72
C GLY A 571 -13.19 8.23 5.93
N LEU A 572 -13.29 6.92 5.68
CA LEU A 572 -12.13 6.03 5.72
C LEU A 572 -11.27 6.21 4.47
N ALA A 573 -10.03 5.70 4.54
CA ALA A 573 -9.09 5.62 3.44
C ALA A 573 -9.73 5.09 2.14
N LYS A 574 -9.47 5.76 1.00
CA LYS A 574 -10.15 5.52 -0.27
C LYS A 574 -10.01 4.08 -0.76
N THR A 575 -8.80 3.52 -0.67
CA THR A 575 -8.48 2.21 -1.25
C THR A 575 -8.69 1.03 -0.29
N THR A 576 -8.92 1.30 1.01
CA THR A 576 -9.06 0.25 2.04
C THR A 576 -10.39 0.29 2.78
N GLY A 577 -11.03 1.46 2.89
CA GLY A 577 -12.27 1.65 3.65
C GLY A 577 -13.44 0.80 3.16
N TRP A 578 -13.53 0.57 1.85
CA TRP A 578 -14.55 -0.31 1.27
C TRP A 578 -14.42 -1.76 1.77
N ALA A 579 -13.19 -2.29 1.86
CA ALA A 579 -12.93 -3.67 2.25
C ALA A 579 -13.24 -3.87 3.73
N ARG A 580 -12.84 -2.91 4.58
CA ARG A 580 -13.13 -2.93 6.01
C ARG A 580 -14.63 -2.86 6.31
N ARG A 581 -15.34 -1.99 5.58
CA ARG A 581 -16.80 -1.92 5.68
C ARG A 581 -17.47 -3.21 5.25
N LEU A 582 -17.05 -3.77 4.11
CA LEU A 582 -17.59 -5.04 3.62
C LEU A 582 -17.33 -6.18 4.59
N LEU A 583 -16.14 -6.24 5.18
CA LEU A 583 -15.76 -7.23 6.19
C LEU A 583 -16.71 -7.19 7.40
N LEU A 584 -16.88 -6.01 8.00
CA LEU A 584 -17.76 -5.86 9.16
C LEU A 584 -19.24 -6.14 8.82
N GLN A 585 -19.70 -5.77 7.63
CA GLN A 585 -21.04 -6.12 7.15
C GLN A 585 -21.22 -7.64 7.05
N LYS A 586 -20.25 -8.35 6.48
CA LYS A 586 -20.29 -9.81 6.39
C LYS A 586 -20.21 -10.49 7.76
N ARG A 587 -19.54 -9.86 8.74
CA ARG A 587 -19.51 -10.31 10.16
C ARG A 587 -20.79 -9.96 10.94
N GLY A 588 -21.77 -9.31 10.32
CA GLY A 588 -23.07 -8.99 10.93
C GLY A 588 -23.07 -7.78 11.85
N VAL A 589 -22.12 -6.85 11.70
CA VAL A 589 -22.11 -5.61 12.50
C VAL A 589 -23.29 -4.71 12.14
N HIS A 590 -24.04 -4.28 13.15
CA HIS A 590 -25.12 -3.32 13.02
C HIS A 590 -24.55 -1.90 12.86
N MET A 591 -24.48 -1.40 11.63
CA MET A 591 -23.95 -0.06 11.32
C MET A 591 -25.06 0.99 11.30
N GLN A 592 -25.02 1.96 12.20
CA GLN A 592 -26.11 2.93 12.35
C GLN A 592 -25.61 4.38 12.41
N GLY A 593 -26.11 5.20 11.48
CA GLY A 593 -25.89 6.64 11.43
C GLY A 593 -27.11 7.42 11.96
N GLY A 594 -26.95 8.74 12.12
CA GLY A 594 -28.03 9.62 12.58
C GLY A 594 -28.43 9.40 14.05
N VAL A 595 -27.53 8.87 14.86
CA VAL A 595 -27.83 8.46 16.24
C VAL A 595 -27.70 9.63 17.20
N GLU A 596 -28.74 9.88 17.98
CA GLU A 596 -28.70 10.71 19.19
C GLU A 596 -28.47 9.82 20.42
N TYR A 597 -27.49 10.16 21.27
CA TYR A 597 -27.21 9.41 22.51
C TYR A 597 -27.93 10.06 23.68
N LEU A 598 -28.90 9.36 24.28
CA LEU A 598 -29.77 9.93 25.31
C LEU A 598 -29.18 9.76 26.71
N LYS A 599 -28.85 8.52 27.09
CA LYS A 599 -28.24 8.17 28.39
C LYS A 599 -27.69 6.75 28.40
N ILE A 600 -26.93 6.43 29.45
CA ILE A 600 -26.39 5.11 29.74
C ILE A 600 -26.80 4.71 31.16
N ASP A 601 -27.35 3.50 31.31
CA ASP A 601 -27.70 2.90 32.60
C ASP A 601 -27.62 1.36 32.56
N ASP A 602 -28.15 0.69 33.58
CA ASP A 602 -28.18 -0.78 33.69
C ASP A 602 -28.89 -1.47 32.52
N ALA A 603 -29.90 -0.83 31.92
CA ALA A 603 -30.62 -1.37 30.76
C ALA A 603 -29.79 -1.29 29.48
N GLY A 604 -28.76 -0.45 29.42
CA GLY A 604 -27.82 -0.34 28.30
C GLY A 604 -27.65 1.07 27.76
N LEU A 605 -27.48 1.18 26.43
CA LEU A 605 -27.34 2.47 25.75
C LEU A 605 -28.69 2.92 25.18
N HIS A 606 -29.21 4.02 25.70
CA HIS A 606 -30.44 4.65 25.22
C HIS A 606 -30.10 5.60 24.08
N ILE A 607 -30.71 5.40 22.91
CA ILE A 607 -30.50 6.23 21.73
C ILE A 607 -31.82 6.67 21.12
N ALA A 608 -31.80 7.71 20.29
CA ALA A 608 -32.88 8.03 19.37
C ALA A 608 -32.38 8.04 17.92
N ILE A 609 -33.25 7.61 17.01
CA ILE A 609 -33.03 7.69 15.56
C ILE A 609 -34.31 8.25 14.96
N ASP A 610 -34.18 9.34 14.20
CA ASP A 610 -35.32 10.09 13.67
C ASP A 610 -36.36 10.43 14.74
N GLY A 611 -35.88 10.81 15.94
CA GLY A 611 -36.70 11.12 17.11
C GLY A 611 -37.36 9.93 17.80
N LYS A 612 -37.15 8.69 17.32
CA LYS A 612 -37.72 7.49 17.93
C LYS A 612 -36.74 6.89 18.95
N PRO A 613 -37.10 6.85 20.24
CA PRO A 613 -36.23 6.28 21.27
C PRO A 613 -36.16 4.76 21.16
N GLN A 614 -35.00 4.21 21.46
CA GLN A 614 -34.74 2.77 21.58
C GLN A 614 -33.65 2.51 22.63
N VAL A 615 -33.63 1.30 23.17
CA VAL A 615 -32.61 0.85 24.12
C VAL A 615 -31.82 -0.29 23.51
N LEU A 616 -30.51 -0.09 23.35
CA LEU A 616 -29.59 -1.16 23.00
C LEU A 616 -29.16 -1.86 24.30
N ALA A 617 -29.74 -3.04 24.55
CA ALA A 617 -29.41 -3.88 25.70
C ALA A 617 -28.03 -4.54 25.53
N VAL A 618 -26.98 -3.74 25.73
CA VAL A 618 -25.58 -4.14 25.56
C VAL A 618 -24.88 -4.39 26.89
N ASP A 619 -23.88 -5.27 26.85
CA ASP A 619 -23.03 -5.62 27.99
C ASP A 619 -21.89 -4.59 28.15
N THR A 620 -21.44 -4.01 27.04
CA THR A 620 -20.30 -3.10 27.00
C THR A 620 -20.53 -1.96 26.01
N ILE A 621 -20.11 -0.76 26.38
CA ILE A 621 -20.16 0.45 25.55
C ILE A 621 -18.72 0.95 25.41
N VAL A 622 -18.19 0.95 24.19
CA VAL A 622 -16.82 1.36 23.89
C VAL A 622 -16.84 2.76 23.30
N ILE A 623 -16.11 3.69 23.93
CA ILE A 623 -16.04 5.08 23.47
C ILE A 623 -14.91 5.24 22.46
N CYS A 624 -15.26 5.55 21.21
CA CYS A 624 -14.37 5.87 20.08
C CYS A 624 -14.72 7.26 19.50
N ALA A 625 -15.08 8.22 20.37
CA ALA A 625 -15.69 9.50 20.01
C ALA A 625 -14.69 10.59 19.53
N GLY A 626 -13.47 10.20 19.14
CA GLY A 626 -12.40 11.10 18.73
C GLY A 626 -11.36 11.32 19.82
N GLN A 627 -10.45 12.26 19.55
CA GLN A 627 -9.25 12.51 20.33
C GLN A 627 -9.05 14.01 20.54
N GLU A 628 -8.31 14.38 21.58
CA GLU A 628 -7.91 15.76 21.92
C GLU A 628 -6.39 15.84 22.14
N PRO A 629 -5.73 16.96 21.79
CA PRO A 629 -4.29 17.08 21.98
C PRO A 629 -3.89 17.01 23.46
N ARG A 630 -2.78 16.32 23.77
CA ARG A 630 -2.22 16.29 25.12
C ARG A 630 -1.10 17.33 25.24
N ARG A 631 -1.34 18.44 25.93
CA ARG A 631 -0.42 19.60 26.02
C ARG A 631 -0.07 20.00 27.45
N ASP A 632 -0.13 19.07 28.39
CA ASP A 632 0.09 19.30 29.82
C ASP A 632 1.46 19.91 30.16
N LEU A 633 2.48 19.71 29.30
CA LEU A 633 3.81 20.30 29.49
C LEU A 633 3.95 21.76 29.05
N VAL A 634 3.07 22.26 28.17
CA VAL A 634 3.27 23.54 27.47
C VAL A 634 3.34 24.72 28.45
N ALA A 635 2.33 24.86 29.32
CA ALA A 635 2.30 25.97 30.29
C ALA A 635 3.51 25.95 31.23
N GLY A 636 4.01 24.76 31.57
CA GLY A 636 5.19 24.60 32.40
C GLY A 636 6.48 25.00 31.67
N LEU A 637 6.60 24.70 30.38
CA LEU A 637 7.73 25.10 29.52
C LEU A 637 7.76 26.61 29.29
N GLU A 638 6.61 27.22 29.01
CA GLU A 638 6.45 28.66 28.85
C GLU A 638 6.85 29.41 30.14
N ALA A 639 6.46 28.90 31.31
CA ALA A 639 6.77 29.52 32.59
C ALA A 639 8.28 29.54 32.92
N VAL A 640 9.05 28.58 32.42
CA VAL A 640 10.51 28.48 32.64
C VAL A 640 11.32 29.00 31.45
N GLY A 641 10.68 29.44 30.37
CA GLY A 641 11.32 30.04 29.21
C GLY A 641 12.13 29.06 28.33
N ILE A 642 11.74 27.79 28.28
CA ILE A 642 12.39 26.77 27.43
C ILE A 642 11.69 26.73 26.06
N GLU A 643 12.46 26.78 24.97
CA GLU A 643 11.95 26.68 23.60
C GLU A 643 11.36 25.29 23.34
N TYR A 644 10.23 25.23 22.62
CA TYR A 644 9.57 23.97 22.33
C TYR A 644 8.84 23.96 20.99
N THR A 645 8.61 22.75 20.47
CA THR A 645 7.79 22.51 19.28
C THR A 645 6.78 21.40 19.53
N LEU A 646 5.54 21.61 19.12
CA LEU A 646 4.49 20.58 19.17
C LEU A 646 4.48 19.79 17.87
N VAL A 647 4.47 18.46 17.97
CA VAL A 647 4.39 17.57 16.80
C VAL A 647 3.34 16.46 16.98
N GLY A 648 2.77 16.02 15.87
CA GLY A 648 1.78 14.96 15.84
C GLY A 648 0.54 15.29 16.67
N GLY A 649 0.10 14.35 17.50
CA GLY A 649 -1.15 14.51 18.24
C GLY A 649 -1.13 15.56 19.34
N ALA A 650 0.05 15.94 19.83
CA ALA A 650 0.20 17.04 20.78
C ALA A 650 -0.09 18.39 20.10
N ASP A 651 0.17 18.49 18.80
CA ASP A 651 -0.22 19.64 17.99
C ASP A 651 -1.71 19.55 17.61
N VAL A 652 -2.09 18.66 16.69
CA VAL A 652 -3.48 18.55 16.22
C VAL A 652 -3.95 17.10 16.32
N ALA A 653 -5.07 16.88 17.03
CA ALA A 653 -5.69 15.57 17.17
C ALA A 653 -6.88 15.32 16.22
N THR A 654 -7.43 16.38 15.63
CA THR A 654 -8.52 16.29 14.65
C THR A 654 -8.00 15.69 13.35
N GLU A 655 -8.57 14.57 12.92
CA GLU A 655 -8.17 13.84 11.71
C GLU A 655 -6.66 13.49 11.68
N LEU A 656 -6.04 13.39 12.86
CA LEU A 656 -4.66 12.96 12.97
C LEU A 656 -4.53 11.49 12.58
N ASP A 657 -3.62 11.22 11.66
CA ASP A 657 -3.11 9.89 11.40
C ASP A 657 -1.59 9.85 11.56
N ALA A 658 -1.02 8.66 11.47
CA ALA A 658 0.41 8.48 11.62
C ALA A 658 1.22 9.06 10.46
N LYS A 659 0.61 9.20 9.27
CA LYS A 659 1.24 9.87 8.11
C LYS A 659 1.54 11.32 8.46
N ARG A 660 0.55 12.07 8.95
CA ARG A 660 0.75 13.45 9.41
C ARG A 660 1.74 13.52 10.56
N ALA A 661 1.62 12.62 11.54
CA ALA A 661 2.48 12.61 12.73
C ALA A 661 3.96 12.43 12.38
N ILE A 662 4.28 11.47 11.51
CA ILE A 662 5.66 11.21 11.06
C ILE A 662 6.15 12.33 10.14
N TRP A 663 5.33 12.80 9.19
CA TRP A 663 5.69 13.91 8.29
C TRP A 663 6.07 15.16 9.07
N GLN A 664 5.16 15.67 9.91
CA GLN A 664 5.37 16.91 10.66
C GLN A 664 6.62 16.86 11.55
N ALA A 665 6.85 15.71 12.20
CA ALA A 665 8.02 15.52 13.04
C ALA A 665 9.34 15.45 12.25
N THR A 666 9.29 14.83 11.06
CA THR A 666 10.44 14.75 10.15
C THR A 666 10.77 16.11 9.57
N GLU A 667 9.77 16.86 9.10
CA GLU A 667 9.91 18.21 8.55
C GLU A 667 10.57 19.15 9.57
N PHE A 668 10.03 19.22 10.80
CA PHE A 668 10.64 19.97 11.88
C PHE A 668 12.10 19.57 12.12
N ALA A 669 12.37 18.27 12.23
CA ALA A 669 13.70 17.77 12.56
C ALA A 669 14.73 18.08 11.47
N VAL A 670 14.33 18.13 10.19
CA VAL A 670 15.23 18.48 9.08
C VAL A 670 15.56 19.97 9.07
N GLU A 671 14.61 20.83 9.42
CA GLU A 671 14.82 22.28 9.45
C GLU A 671 15.59 22.77 10.68
N TYR A 672 15.51 22.04 11.80
CA TYR A 672 16.17 22.35 13.07
C TYR A 672 17.68 22.09 13.05
#